data_AF-A0A2T3M436-F1
#
_entry.id   AF-A0A2T3M436-F1
#
_cell.length_a   1.000
_cell.length_b   1.000
_cell.length_c   1.000
_cell.angle_alpha   90.00
_cell.angle_beta   90.00
_cell.angle_gamma   90.00
#
_symmetry.space_group_name_H-M   'P 1'
#
loop_
_entity.id
_entity.type
_entity.pdbx_description
1 polymer ?
#
loop_
_entity_poly.entity_id
_entity_poly.type
_entity_poly.pdbx_seq_one_letter_code
_entity_poly.pdbx_strand_id
1 'polypeptide(L)'
;TQTTPELSDFVNTGITNVTADNLADINQQIDEQSLDTVNAIRGLTTSINIIRSFAADNSQPAPELSDYLTAGITDVSAANLADINQQVDEQSLNVVDDIRTLATSLNIIRAYAADNSQPAPDENDYSIAGITGVDTQNLAEINQQVDEQSLDVVNDIRTMAESMNIIRAFAIDNTQPAPDENDYAIAGVSGVDAANLSEINQEVDQQSLTSIDAIRSLTQSINTIRAYAADNTLTAPSVLDYQTAGISGVDAANLSEVNQQVDEQSLITVNAMQTLTDSVNVIRAYAADNSQDVPELSDYQIAGVSGVDSDNRDDINQQVDEQTLLTVDAMRSLTSSLNIIRAYAVDNTQIAPSDTDYTIVGVSGVDTDNVSEINQQVDEQSILVVDVMRDVMASVLTIRTYASDNTQAAPELADFTKLGISGVDAPNLAAINEQINLQTLDTVNAIRTLVSSFNVIRAFAADNSQPEPSVSDYSDVGIAGVDSDNLAQINQQVDEQSLITISGIRDVVNSVNVIRAYASDNSQTAPQITDYAIAGVSGVDADNLADINAQVNEQTLLTIDEMRTLTNSLNVIRTYAQDNTAPAPSDADYVNAGIAAVDLFNLADINQQVDEQSLLAVEDIRTLVASLTTIRAYAADNTQAAPELSDYQIVGVSAVDTGNLAEMNQQVDEQSLITVNNMRTVVASLNVIRAYAADNTQTTPELSDFVNTGITNVTADNLADINQQIDEQSLDTVNAIRALTTSINTIRSFAADNSQPAPELSDYLTAGITDVSAANLADINQQVDEQSLNVVDDIRTLATSLN
;
A
#
# COMPACT_ATOMS: atom_id res chain seq x y z
N THR A 1 -52.77 -119.42 5.29
CA THR A 1 -51.49 -119.12 4.64
C THR A 1 -51.71 -119.25 3.14
N GLN A 2 -52.15 -118.16 2.49
CA GLN A 2 -52.14 -118.14 1.03
C GLN A 2 -50.67 -118.13 0.61
N THR A 3 -50.28 -119.05 -0.26
CA THR A 3 -48.97 -119.04 -0.90
C THR A 3 -48.95 -117.89 -1.89
N THR A 4 -47.91 -117.07 -1.87
CA THR A 4 -47.72 -115.97 -2.84
C THR A 4 -47.87 -116.53 -4.25
N PRO A 5 -48.73 -115.93 -5.11
CA PRO A 5 -48.97 -116.44 -6.45
C PRO A 5 -47.68 -116.51 -7.28
N GLU A 6 -47.45 -117.65 -7.95
CA GLU A 6 -46.34 -117.81 -8.89
C GLU A 6 -46.79 -117.49 -10.33
N LEU A 7 -45.84 -117.31 -11.25
CA LEU A 7 -46.13 -116.96 -12.65
C LEU A 7 -47.17 -117.89 -13.31
N SER A 8 -47.13 -119.19 -12.98
CA SER A 8 -48.09 -120.18 -13.48
C SER A 8 -49.53 -119.94 -13.02
N ASP A 9 -49.73 -119.35 -11.84
CA ASP A 9 -51.05 -119.08 -11.28
C ASP A 9 -51.77 -117.98 -12.06
N PHE A 10 -51.04 -116.94 -12.47
CA PHE A 10 -51.55 -115.89 -13.35
C PHE A 10 -51.94 -116.42 -14.73
N VAL A 11 -51.10 -117.28 -15.31
CA VAL A 11 -51.41 -117.94 -16.60
C VAL A 11 -52.66 -118.81 -16.50
N ASN A 12 -52.81 -119.57 -15.42
CA ASN A 12 -53.97 -120.44 -15.18
C ASN A 12 -55.28 -119.66 -14.98
N THR A 13 -55.22 -118.40 -14.53
CA THR A 13 -56.38 -117.51 -14.37
C THR A 13 -56.66 -116.64 -15.60
N GLY A 14 -55.87 -116.79 -16.67
CA GLY A 14 -56.03 -116.05 -17.92
C GLY A 14 -55.57 -114.59 -17.84
N ILE A 15 -54.67 -114.27 -16.91
CA ILE A 15 -54.00 -112.98 -16.80
C ILE A 15 -52.69 -113.09 -17.59
N THR A 16 -52.56 -112.30 -18.65
CA THR A 16 -51.40 -112.28 -19.55
C THR A 16 -50.48 -111.10 -19.21
N ASN A 17 -49.23 -111.15 -19.69
CA ASN A 17 -48.20 -110.12 -19.47
C ASN A 17 -47.71 -109.96 -18.02
N VAL A 18 -47.91 -110.97 -17.18
CA VAL A 18 -47.09 -111.14 -15.96
C VAL A 18 -45.75 -111.74 -16.41
N THR A 19 -44.65 -111.17 -15.97
CA THR A 19 -43.27 -111.58 -16.27
C THR A 19 -42.49 -111.69 -14.96
N ALA A 20 -41.27 -112.25 -15.00
CA ALA A 20 -40.42 -112.28 -13.81
C ALA A 20 -40.14 -110.86 -13.25
N ASP A 21 -40.11 -109.85 -14.13
CA ASP A 21 -39.70 -108.50 -13.77
C ASP A 21 -40.81 -107.67 -13.12
N ASN A 22 -42.10 -108.02 -13.32
CA ASN A 22 -43.25 -107.32 -12.71
C ASN A 22 -44.00 -108.17 -11.66
N LEU A 23 -43.64 -109.45 -11.51
CA LEU A 23 -44.33 -110.39 -10.62
C LEU A 23 -44.29 -109.93 -9.15
N ALA A 24 -43.19 -109.32 -8.72
CA ALA A 24 -43.03 -108.82 -7.35
C ALA A 24 -44.03 -107.69 -7.05
N ASP A 25 -44.03 -106.63 -7.87
CA ASP A 25 -44.95 -105.51 -7.75
C ASP A 25 -46.41 -105.96 -7.85
N ILE A 26 -46.74 -106.83 -8.81
CA ILE A 26 -48.10 -107.35 -8.98
C ILE A 26 -48.54 -108.13 -7.73
N ASN A 27 -47.69 -109.03 -7.22
CA ASN A 27 -48.02 -109.81 -6.02
C ASN A 27 -48.16 -108.92 -4.77
N GLN A 28 -47.26 -107.95 -4.61
CA GLN A 28 -47.31 -106.97 -3.53
C GLN A 28 -48.61 -106.18 -3.59
N GLN A 29 -48.98 -105.65 -4.76
CA GLN A 29 -50.19 -104.85 -4.92
C GLN A 29 -51.47 -105.66 -4.80
N ILE A 30 -51.49 -106.94 -5.18
CA ILE A 30 -52.63 -107.84 -4.91
C ILE A 30 -52.86 -107.97 -3.40
N ASP A 31 -51.79 -108.11 -2.62
CA ASP A 31 -51.87 -108.26 -1.16
C ASP A 31 -52.25 -106.92 -0.50
N GLU A 32 -51.52 -105.85 -0.80
CA GLU A 32 -51.72 -104.51 -0.23
C GLU A 32 -53.12 -103.95 -0.52
N GLN A 33 -53.61 -104.13 -1.76
CA GLN A 33 -54.95 -103.67 -2.17
C GLN A 33 -56.05 -104.72 -1.93
N SER A 34 -55.69 -105.91 -1.42
CA SER A 34 -56.62 -107.02 -1.18
C SER A 34 -57.48 -107.40 -2.41
N LEU A 35 -56.85 -107.50 -3.58
CA LEU A 35 -57.55 -107.78 -4.84
C LEU A 35 -58.00 -109.24 -4.93
N ASP A 36 -59.31 -109.49 -4.94
CA ASP A 36 -59.90 -110.84 -4.91
C ASP A 36 -60.58 -111.27 -6.23
N THR A 37 -60.58 -110.39 -7.25
CA THR A 37 -61.16 -110.68 -8.58
C THR A 37 -60.12 -110.67 -9.69
N VAL A 38 -60.20 -111.66 -10.59
CA VAL A 38 -59.35 -111.77 -11.79
C VAL A 38 -59.39 -110.50 -12.65
N ASN A 39 -60.54 -109.80 -12.71
CA ASN A 39 -60.65 -108.56 -13.49
C ASN A 39 -59.87 -107.40 -12.84
N ALA A 40 -59.89 -107.26 -11.51
CA ALA A 40 -59.10 -106.24 -10.82
C ALA A 40 -57.59 -106.51 -10.98
N ILE A 41 -57.17 -107.77 -10.83
CA ILE A 41 -55.77 -108.17 -11.01
C ILE A 41 -55.31 -107.97 -12.47
N ARG A 42 -56.20 -108.19 -13.47
CA ARG A 42 -55.91 -107.89 -14.87
C ARG A 42 -55.74 -106.38 -15.12
N GLY A 43 -56.57 -105.55 -14.49
CA GLY A 43 -56.43 -104.08 -14.51
C GLY A 43 -55.09 -103.62 -13.94
N LEU A 44 -54.76 -104.08 -12.72
CA LEU A 44 -53.47 -103.88 -12.07
C LEU A 44 -52.29 -104.28 -12.97
N THR A 45 -52.33 -105.49 -13.53
CA THR A 45 -51.27 -105.99 -14.43
C THR A 45 -51.13 -105.12 -15.67
N THR A 46 -52.23 -104.58 -16.19
CA THR A 46 -52.20 -103.69 -17.38
C THR A 46 -51.53 -102.36 -17.03
N SER A 47 -51.97 -101.72 -15.95
CA SER A 47 -51.44 -100.41 -15.54
C SER A 47 -49.98 -100.48 -15.07
N ILE A 48 -49.58 -101.51 -14.31
CA ILE A 48 -48.15 -101.73 -13.96
C ILE A 48 -47.31 -101.89 -15.23
N ASN A 49 -47.79 -102.63 -16.22
CA ASN A 49 -47.05 -102.79 -17.48
C ASN A 49 -46.98 -101.51 -18.32
N ILE A 50 -48.04 -100.69 -18.33
CA ILE A 50 -48.03 -99.37 -18.98
C ILE A 50 -46.93 -98.50 -18.35
N ILE A 51 -46.94 -98.35 -17.02
CA ILE A 51 -45.94 -97.59 -16.26
C ILE A 51 -44.53 -98.10 -16.54
N ARG A 52 -44.31 -99.41 -16.44
CA ARG A 52 -42.99 -100.01 -16.69
C ARG A 52 -42.51 -99.86 -18.12
N SER A 53 -43.42 -99.97 -19.10
CA SER A 53 -43.06 -99.84 -20.51
C SER A 53 -42.69 -98.41 -20.87
N PHE A 54 -43.39 -97.43 -20.27
CA PHE A 54 -43.10 -96.02 -20.42
C PHE A 54 -41.80 -95.63 -19.74
N ALA A 55 -41.54 -96.12 -18.52
CA ALA A 55 -40.29 -95.90 -17.79
C ALA A 55 -39.04 -96.39 -18.55
N ALA A 56 -39.20 -97.41 -19.40
CA ALA A 56 -38.10 -97.96 -20.21
C ALA A 56 -37.95 -97.26 -21.57
N ASP A 57 -39.01 -96.63 -22.07
CA ASP A 57 -39.09 -96.03 -23.40
C ASP A 57 -40.27 -95.04 -23.47
N ASN A 58 -39.99 -93.74 -23.35
CA ASN A 58 -41.00 -92.68 -23.44
C ASN A 58 -41.70 -92.53 -24.79
N SER A 59 -41.33 -93.33 -25.81
CA SER A 59 -42.13 -93.41 -27.04
C SER A 59 -43.40 -94.27 -26.86
N GLN A 60 -43.51 -95.01 -25.75
CA GLN A 60 -44.73 -95.71 -25.34
C GLN A 60 -45.77 -94.73 -24.79
N PRO A 61 -47.07 -95.10 -24.73
CA PRO A 61 -48.11 -94.24 -24.15
C PRO A 61 -47.79 -93.86 -22.70
N ALA A 62 -47.81 -92.56 -22.40
CA ALA A 62 -47.64 -92.05 -21.04
C ALA A 62 -48.75 -92.60 -20.12
N PRO A 63 -48.41 -93.07 -18.91
CA PRO A 63 -49.38 -93.52 -17.93
C PRO A 63 -50.38 -92.42 -17.58
N GLU A 64 -51.66 -92.80 -17.50
CA GLU A 64 -52.72 -91.91 -17.03
C GLU A 64 -52.82 -91.94 -15.49
N LEU A 65 -53.50 -90.96 -14.90
CA LEU A 65 -53.78 -90.96 -13.45
C LEU A 65 -54.42 -92.27 -12.98
N SER A 66 -55.32 -92.83 -13.78
CA SER A 66 -55.98 -94.12 -13.54
C SER A 66 -54.99 -95.28 -13.45
N ASP A 67 -53.90 -95.25 -14.23
CA ASP A 67 -52.90 -96.31 -14.21
C ASP A 67 -52.12 -96.32 -12.88
N TYR A 68 -51.69 -95.15 -12.42
CA TYR A 68 -51.01 -95.01 -11.12
C TYR A 68 -51.91 -95.40 -9.94
N LEU A 69 -53.16 -94.94 -9.93
CA LEU A 69 -54.12 -95.29 -8.87
C LEU A 69 -54.42 -96.79 -8.87
N THR A 70 -54.54 -97.41 -10.05
CA THR A 70 -54.74 -98.87 -10.17
C THR A 70 -53.50 -99.65 -9.73
N ALA A 71 -52.30 -99.10 -9.96
CA ALA A 71 -51.04 -99.65 -9.48
C ALA A 71 -50.79 -99.43 -7.97
N GLY A 72 -51.72 -98.81 -7.24
CA GLY A 72 -51.62 -98.58 -5.79
C GLY A 72 -50.76 -97.38 -5.40
N ILE A 73 -50.50 -96.47 -6.34
CA ILE A 73 -49.72 -95.25 -6.12
C ILE A 73 -50.72 -94.11 -5.92
N THR A 74 -51.22 -93.97 -4.69
CA THR A 74 -52.35 -93.08 -4.35
C THR A 74 -51.99 -91.60 -4.29
N ASP A 75 -50.71 -91.30 -4.16
CA ASP A 75 -50.17 -89.94 -4.07
C ASP A 75 -50.10 -89.25 -5.44
N VAL A 76 -50.40 -89.95 -6.53
CA VAL A 76 -50.55 -89.34 -7.86
C VAL A 76 -51.89 -88.63 -7.96
N SER A 77 -51.85 -87.40 -8.45
CA SER A 77 -53.01 -86.55 -8.70
C SER A 77 -52.89 -85.90 -10.08
N ALA A 78 -53.95 -85.24 -10.53
CA ALA A 78 -53.86 -84.46 -11.77
C ALA A 78 -52.80 -83.34 -11.72
N ALA A 79 -52.43 -82.87 -10.52
CA ALA A 79 -51.49 -81.77 -10.35
C ALA A 79 -50.02 -82.20 -10.47
N ASN A 80 -49.66 -83.42 -10.09
CA ASN A 80 -48.28 -83.93 -10.14
C ASN A 80 -48.06 -85.00 -11.22
N LEU A 81 -49.11 -85.42 -11.96
CA LEU A 81 -49.02 -86.47 -12.97
C LEU A 81 -47.95 -86.20 -14.04
N ALA A 82 -47.80 -84.95 -14.46
CA ALA A 82 -46.82 -84.57 -15.47
C ALA A 82 -45.39 -84.74 -14.95
N ASP A 83 -45.08 -84.21 -13.76
CA ASP A 83 -43.77 -84.36 -13.12
C ASP A 83 -43.48 -85.83 -12.80
N ILE A 84 -44.47 -86.60 -12.32
CA ILE A 84 -44.32 -88.03 -12.05
C ILE A 84 -44.04 -88.80 -13.32
N ASN A 85 -44.78 -88.57 -14.41
CA ASN A 85 -44.50 -89.19 -15.70
C ASN A 85 -43.09 -88.83 -16.17
N GLN A 86 -42.71 -87.55 -16.11
CA GLN A 86 -41.38 -87.11 -16.49
C GLN A 86 -40.29 -87.83 -15.68
N GLN A 87 -40.41 -87.90 -14.35
CA GLN A 87 -39.41 -88.53 -13.50
C GLN A 87 -39.39 -90.06 -13.63
N VAL A 88 -40.54 -90.69 -13.89
CA VAL A 88 -40.62 -92.12 -14.18
C VAL A 88 -39.82 -92.48 -15.44
N ASP A 89 -39.87 -91.63 -16.47
CA ASP A 89 -39.06 -91.77 -17.68
C ASP A 89 -37.58 -91.42 -17.41
N GLU A 90 -37.29 -90.20 -16.95
CA GLU A 90 -35.93 -89.67 -16.77
C GLU A 90 -35.07 -90.54 -15.83
N GLN A 91 -35.67 -91.11 -14.78
CA GLN A 91 -34.99 -91.97 -13.82
C GLN A 91 -35.22 -93.47 -14.09
N SER A 92 -35.97 -93.82 -15.14
CA SER A 92 -36.32 -95.19 -15.51
C SER A 92 -36.95 -96.02 -14.38
N LEU A 93 -37.86 -95.39 -13.62
CA LEU A 93 -38.49 -95.99 -12.44
C LEU A 93 -39.51 -97.06 -12.86
N ASN A 94 -39.11 -98.33 -12.72
CA ASN A 94 -39.96 -99.46 -13.10
C ASN A 94 -40.54 -100.23 -11.90
N VAL A 95 -40.21 -99.84 -10.66
CA VAL A 95 -40.69 -100.47 -9.42
C VAL A 95 -41.76 -99.60 -8.78
N VAL A 96 -42.91 -100.19 -8.41
CA VAL A 96 -44.05 -99.45 -7.83
C VAL A 96 -43.68 -98.68 -6.56
N ASP A 97 -42.89 -99.26 -5.66
CA ASP A 97 -42.49 -98.62 -4.40
C ASP A 97 -41.58 -97.40 -4.60
N ASP A 98 -40.70 -97.43 -5.60
CA ASP A 98 -39.83 -96.30 -5.95
C ASP A 98 -40.67 -95.12 -6.47
N ILE A 99 -41.69 -95.40 -7.29
CA ILE A 99 -42.62 -94.38 -7.81
C ILE A 99 -43.52 -93.84 -6.69
N ARG A 100 -43.89 -94.66 -5.70
CA ARG A 100 -44.62 -94.18 -4.52
C ARG A 100 -43.76 -93.22 -3.71
N THR A 101 -42.50 -93.56 -3.49
CA THR A 101 -41.53 -92.70 -2.81
C THR A 101 -41.35 -91.37 -3.55
N LEU A 102 -41.22 -91.41 -4.89
CA LEU A 102 -41.22 -90.22 -5.74
C LEU A 102 -42.48 -89.36 -5.57
N ALA A 103 -43.66 -89.97 -5.65
CA ALA A 103 -44.92 -89.25 -5.53
C ALA A 103 -45.09 -88.57 -4.15
N THR A 104 -44.64 -89.22 -3.07
CA THR A 104 -44.64 -88.65 -1.73
C THR A 104 -43.69 -87.45 -1.63
N SER A 105 -42.43 -87.57 -2.04
CA SER A 105 -41.46 -86.47 -1.99
C SER A 105 -41.85 -85.28 -2.88
N LEU A 106 -42.37 -85.53 -4.09
CA LEU A 106 -42.92 -84.47 -4.94
C LEU A 106 -44.09 -83.74 -4.29
N ASN A 107 -44.98 -84.45 -3.59
CA ASN A 107 -46.07 -83.81 -2.87
C ASN A 107 -45.60 -82.99 -1.67
N ILE A 108 -44.52 -83.39 -0.99
CA ILE A 108 -43.89 -82.59 0.08
C ILE A 108 -43.37 -81.27 -0.51
N ILE A 109 -42.58 -81.32 -1.59
CA ILE A 109 -42.05 -80.15 -2.29
C ILE A 109 -43.18 -79.21 -2.75
N ARG A 110 -44.20 -79.76 -3.42
CA ARG A 110 -45.34 -78.97 -3.93
C ARG A 110 -46.20 -78.38 -2.81
N ALA A 111 -46.41 -79.11 -1.71
CA ALA A 111 -47.17 -78.61 -0.57
C ALA A 111 -46.42 -77.46 0.12
N TYR A 112 -45.10 -77.58 0.27
CA TYR A 112 -44.26 -76.55 0.83
C TYR A 112 -44.19 -75.30 -0.07
N ALA A 113 -44.05 -75.48 -1.39
CA ALA A 113 -44.06 -74.38 -2.36
C ALA A 113 -45.36 -73.55 -2.31
N ALA A 114 -46.49 -74.18 -1.98
CA ALA A 114 -47.78 -73.50 -1.88
C ALA A 114 -48.00 -72.83 -0.50
N ASP A 115 -47.34 -73.32 0.55
CA ASP A 115 -47.51 -72.93 1.94
C ASP A 115 -46.33 -73.43 2.80
N ASN A 116 -45.37 -72.55 3.10
CA ASN A 116 -44.23 -72.86 3.96
C ASN A 116 -44.57 -73.26 5.41
N SER A 117 -45.84 -73.27 5.81
CA SER A 117 -46.24 -73.88 7.09
C SER A 117 -46.32 -75.41 7.02
N GLN A 118 -46.26 -75.99 5.83
CA GLN A 118 -46.12 -77.43 5.61
C GLN A 118 -44.70 -77.92 5.93
N PRO A 119 -44.48 -79.24 6.08
CA PRO A 119 -43.13 -79.78 6.28
C PRO A 119 -42.16 -79.34 5.19
N ALA A 120 -41.03 -78.75 5.57
CA ALA A 120 -39.99 -78.36 4.62
C ALA A 120 -39.35 -79.61 3.98
N PRO A 121 -39.16 -79.62 2.65
CA PRO A 121 -38.42 -80.67 1.96
C PRO A 121 -37.00 -80.79 2.50
N ASP A 122 -36.49 -82.01 2.57
CA ASP A 122 -35.08 -82.27 2.85
C ASP A 122 -34.28 -82.60 1.57
N GLU A 123 -32.96 -82.79 1.70
CA GLU A 123 -32.08 -83.15 0.58
C GLU A 123 -32.53 -84.41 -0.16
N ASN A 124 -33.09 -85.37 0.58
CA ASN A 124 -33.51 -86.64 0.03
C ASN A 124 -34.80 -86.48 -0.77
N ASP A 125 -35.74 -85.63 -0.32
CA ASP A 125 -36.94 -85.29 -1.10
C ASP A 125 -36.58 -84.71 -2.47
N TYR A 126 -35.63 -83.76 -2.53
CA TYR A 126 -35.14 -83.20 -3.78
C TYR A 126 -34.41 -84.23 -4.65
N SER A 127 -33.53 -85.04 -4.05
CA SER A 127 -32.82 -86.10 -4.78
C SER A 127 -33.77 -87.14 -5.38
N ILE A 128 -34.82 -87.52 -4.66
CA ILE A 128 -35.87 -88.44 -5.15
C ILE A 128 -36.64 -87.80 -6.30
N ALA A 129 -36.95 -86.51 -6.21
CA ALA A 129 -37.63 -85.74 -7.25
C ALA A 129 -36.78 -85.51 -8.52
N GLY A 130 -35.53 -85.99 -8.57
CA GLY A 130 -34.62 -85.81 -9.70
C GLY A 130 -34.02 -84.40 -9.78
N ILE A 131 -33.98 -83.69 -8.65
CA ILE A 131 -33.36 -82.38 -8.51
C ILE A 131 -31.99 -82.60 -7.85
N THR A 132 -30.93 -82.35 -8.61
CA THR A 132 -29.55 -82.57 -8.16
C THR A 132 -28.91 -81.26 -7.70
N GLY A 133 -27.82 -81.36 -6.93
CA GLY A 133 -27.10 -80.18 -6.44
C GLY A 133 -27.75 -79.49 -5.23
N VAL A 134 -28.75 -80.11 -4.60
CA VAL A 134 -29.26 -79.70 -3.28
C VAL A 134 -28.46 -80.39 -2.18
N ASP A 135 -27.89 -79.61 -1.28
CA ASP A 135 -27.02 -80.06 -0.19
C ASP A 135 -27.29 -79.28 1.10
N THR A 136 -26.65 -79.67 2.19
CA THR A 136 -26.81 -79.01 3.50
C THR A 136 -26.50 -77.50 3.46
N GLN A 137 -25.72 -77.05 2.48
CA GLN A 137 -25.25 -75.66 2.38
C GLN A 137 -26.22 -74.76 1.58
N ASN A 138 -27.06 -75.29 0.69
CA ASN A 138 -28.07 -74.50 -0.05
C ASN A 138 -29.51 -74.91 0.26
N LEU A 139 -29.77 -75.99 0.99
CA LEU A 139 -31.13 -76.50 1.24
C LEU A 139 -32.08 -75.41 1.76
N ALA A 140 -31.62 -74.59 2.71
CA ALA A 140 -32.44 -73.53 3.29
C ALA A 140 -32.82 -72.45 2.26
N GLU A 141 -31.86 -72.01 1.45
CA GLU A 141 -32.05 -71.00 0.40
C GLU A 141 -32.92 -71.56 -0.74
N ILE A 142 -32.72 -72.82 -1.13
CA ILE A 142 -33.54 -73.50 -2.14
C ILE A 142 -34.98 -73.65 -1.64
N ASN A 143 -35.19 -74.10 -0.40
CA ASN A 143 -36.52 -74.16 0.21
C ASN A 143 -37.16 -72.76 0.22
N GLN A 144 -36.42 -71.73 0.63
CA GLN A 144 -36.91 -70.36 0.61
C GLN A 144 -37.37 -69.94 -0.80
N GLN A 145 -36.56 -70.19 -1.84
CA GLN A 145 -36.94 -69.83 -3.21
C GLN A 145 -38.12 -70.65 -3.75
N VAL A 146 -38.21 -71.92 -3.38
CA VAL A 146 -39.35 -72.77 -3.75
C VAL A 146 -40.66 -72.22 -3.18
N ASP A 147 -40.66 -71.72 -1.96
CA ASP A 147 -41.81 -71.05 -1.33
C ASP A 147 -42.07 -69.66 -1.92
N GLU A 148 -41.08 -68.77 -1.89
CA GLU A 148 -41.21 -67.37 -2.31
C GLU A 148 -41.68 -67.23 -3.76
N GLN A 149 -41.23 -68.14 -4.64
CA GLN A 149 -41.59 -68.14 -6.06
C GLN A 149 -42.71 -69.14 -6.37
N SER A 150 -43.21 -69.87 -5.36
CA SER A 150 -44.26 -70.88 -5.48
C SER A 150 -43.98 -71.92 -6.57
N LEU A 151 -42.77 -72.45 -6.59
CA LEU A 151 -42.30 -73.39 -7.61
C LEU A 151 -42.86 -74.79 -7.36
N ASP A 152 -43.87 -75.19 -8.13
CA ASP A 152 -44.52 -76.50 -7.99
C ASP A 152 -44.14 -77.49 -9.10
N VAL A 153 -43.39 -77.06 -10.12
CA VAL A 153 -42.93 -77.88 -11.26
C VAL A 153 -41.46 -78.29 -11.09
N VAL A 154 -41.14 -79.57 -11.26
CA VAL A 154 -39.78 -80.11 -11.01
C VAL A 154 -38.71 -79.41 -11.85
N ASN A 155 -39.00 -79.15 -13.12
CA ASN A 155 -38.01 -78.55 -14.02
C ASN A 155 -37.69 -77.10 -13.67
N ASP A 156 -38.66 -76.36 -13.14
CA ASP A 156 -38.47 -74.98 -12.70
C ASP A 156 -37.59 -74.95 -11.44
N ILE A 157 -37.82 -75.87 -10.50
CA ILE A 157 -36.98 -76.03 -9.29
C ILE A 157 -35.56 -76.49 -9.66
N ARG A 158 -35.40 -77.37 -10.66
CA ARG A 158 -34.08 -77.79 -11.14
C ARG A 158 -33.29 -76.61 -11.70
N THR A 159 -33.94 -75.82 -12.55
CA THR A 159 -33.37 -74.61 -13.14
C THR A 159 -32.99 -73.60 -12.05
N MET A 160 -33.86 -73.41 -11.05
CA MET A 160 -33.61 -72.61 -9.85
C MET A 160 -32.35 -73.05 -9.10
N ALA A 161 -32.28 -74.33 -8.75
CA ALA A 161 -31.18 -74.90 -7.99
C ALA A 161 -29.85 -74.81 -8.76
N GLU A 162 -29.87 -74.98 -10.08
CA GLU A 162 -28.69 -74.81 -10.94
C GLU A 162 -28.16 -73.37 -10.91
N SER A 163 -29.01 -72.36 -11.16
CA SER A 163 -28.60 -70.95 -11.13
C SER A 163 -28.13 -70.49 -9.74
N MET A 164 -28.81 -70.89 -8.67
CA MET A 164 -28.38 -70.60 -7.29
C MET A 164 -27.01 -71.22 -6.98
N ASN A 165 -26.73 -72.42 -7.51
CA ASN A 165 -25.44 -73.06 -7.35
C ASN A 165 -24.33 -72.37 -8.14
N ILE A 166 -24.61 -71.85 -9.34
CA ILE A 166 -23.67 -71.03 -10.11
C ILE A 166 -23.31 -69.77 -9.32
N ILE A 167 -24.32 -69.03 -8.83
CA ILE A 167 -24.12 -67.83 -8.01
C ILE A 167 -23.29 -68.12 -6.76
N ARG A 168 -23.66 -69.16 -5.99
CA ARG A 168 -22.95 -69.56 -4.78
C ARG A 168 -21.50 -69.98 -5.07
N ALA A 169 -21.28 -70.76 -6.12
CA ALA A 169 -19.93 -71.22 -6.48
C ALA A 169 -19.04 -70.04 -6.90
N PHE A 170 -19.57 -69.11 -7.67
CA PHE A 170 -18.87 -67.89 -8.07
C PHE A 170 -18.57 -66.96 -6.88
N ALA A 171 -19.51 -66.77 -5.96
CA ALA A 171 -19.30 -65.98 -4.74
C ALA A 171 -18.18 -66.52 -3.84
N ILE A 172 -17.93 -67.83 -3.88
CA ILE A 172 -16.86 -68.48 -3.09
C ILE A 172 -15.52 -68.45 -3.85
N ASP A 173 -15.57 -68.56 -5.18
CA ASP A 173 -14.42 -68.67 -6.06
C ASP A 173 -14.76 -68.09 -7.43
N ASN A 174 -14.35 -66.84 -7.69
CA ASN A 174 -14.56 -66.16 -8.96
C ASN A 174 -13.86 -66.79 -10.18
N THR A 175 -13.12 -67.88 -10.01
CA THR A 175 -12.62 -68.68 -11.14
C THR A 175 -13.68 -69.63 -11.71
N GLN A 176 -14.79 -69.81 -10.98
CA GLN A 176 -15.99 -70.50 -11.47
C GLN A 176 -16.74 -69.65 -12.52
N PRO A 177 -17.66 -70.24 -13.30
CA PRO A 177 -18.47 -69.48 -14.25
C PRO A 177 -19.20 -68.32 -13.58
N ALA A 178 -19.03 -67.11 -14.12
CA ALA A 178 -19.73 -65.92 -13.62
C ALA A 178 -21.24 -66.04 -13.94
N PRO A 179 -22.13 -65.75 -12.98
CA PRO A 179 -23.57 -65.70 -13.21
C PRO A 179 -23.92 -64.66 -14.26
N ASP A 180 -24.90 -64.97 -15.11
CA ASP A 180 -25.49 -64.01 -16.04
C ASP A 180 -26.79 -63.39 -15.50
N GLU A 181 -27.42 -62.49 -16.26
CA GLU A 181 -28.68 -61.85 -15.84
C GLU A 181 -29.82 -62.86 -15.62
N ASN A 182 -29.80 -63.98 -16.36
CA ASN A 182 -30.82 -65.00 -16.28
C ASN A 182 -30.62 -65.86 -15.02
N ASP A 183 -29.38 -66.16 -14.63
CA ASP A 183 -29.09 -66.84 -13.36
C ASP A 183 -29.64 -66.08 -12.16
N TYR A 184 -29.42 -64.77 -12.11
CA TYR A 184 -29.98 -63.92 -11.06
C TYR A 184 -31.50 -63.83 -11.11
N ALA A 185 -32.08 -63.65 -12.30
CA ALA A 185 -33.53 -63.56 -12.47
C ALA A 185 -34.23 -64.86 -12.04
N ILE A 186 -33.66 -66.02 -12.43
CA ILE A 186 -34.10 -67.33 -11.98
C ILE A 186 -33.99 -67.38 -10.46
N ALA A 187 -32.83 -67.09 -9.86
CA ALA A 187 -32.62 -67.13 -8.41
C ALA A 187 -33.51 -66.15 -7.59
N GLY A 188 -34.40 -65.39 -8.24
CA GLY A 188 -35.32 -64.46 -7.59
C GLY A 188 -34.69 -63.11 -7.27
N VAL A 189 -33.57 -62.77 -7.90
CA VAL A 189 -32.91 -61.46 -7.80
C VAL A 189 -33.36 -60.62 -8.99
N SER A 190 -34.22 -59.64 -8.74
CA SER A 190 -34.70 -58.72 -9.77
C SER A 190 -33.83 -57.47 -9.86
N GLY A 191 -33.79 -56.85 -11.04
CA GLY A 191 -33.05 -55.60 -11.27
C GLY A 191 -31.59 -55.80 -11.66
N VAL A 192 -31.13 -57.02 -11.93
CA VAL A 192 -29.84 -57.26 -12.60
C VAL A 192 -30.03 -57.11 -14.11
N ASP A 193 -29.21 -56.27 -14.73
CA ASP A 193 -29.19 -56.05 -16.17
C ASP A 193 -27.76 -55.90 -16.69
N ALA A 194 -27.59 -55.80 -18.01
CA ALA A 194 -26.28 -55.66 -18.62
C ALA A 194 -25.48 -54.43 -18.13
N ALA A 195 -26.14 -53.41 -17.57
CA ALA A 195 -25.49 -52.19 -17.11
C ALA A 195 -24.92 -52.30 -15.69
N ASN A 196 -25.45 -53.20 -14.85
CA ASN A 196 -24.98 -53.42 -13.48
C ASN A 196 -24.43 -54.83 -13.20
N LEU A 197 -24.60 -55.80 -14.12
CA LEU A 197 -24.19 -57.20 -13.93
C LEU A 197 -22.72 -57.34 -13.52
N SER A 198 -21.82 -56.60 -14.18
CA SER A 198 -20.39 -56.66 -13.85
C SER A 198 -20.10 -56.19 -12.43
N GLU A 199 -20.80 -55.16 -11.97
CA GLU A 199 -20.63 -54.59 -10.64
C GLU A 199 -21.21 -55.54 -9.58
N ILE A 200 -22.40 -56.08 -9.84
CA ILE A 200 -23.04 -57.04 -8.95
C ILE A 200 -22.18 -58.30 -8.82
N ASN A 201 -21.70 -58.87 -9.93
CA ASN A 201 -20.78 -60.01 -9.89
C ASN A 201 -19.50 -59.67 -9.11
N GLN A 202 -18.92 -58.51 -9.37
CA GLN A 202 -17.73 -58.06 -8.65
C GLN A 202 -17.97 -58.00 -7.13
N GLU A 203 -19.10 -57.47 -6.69
CA GLU A 203 -19.42 -57.33 -5.27
C GLU A 203 -19.89 -58.64 -4.62
N VAL A 204 -20.60 -59.51 -5.36
CA VAL A 204 -20.94 -60.87 -4.90
C VAL A 204 -19.67 -61.67 -4.59
N ASP A 205 -18.63 -61.55 -5.42
CA ASP A 205 -17.32 -62.16 -5.19
C ASP A 205 -16.57 -61.50 -4.03
N GLN A 206 -16.33 -60.18 -4.12
CA GLN A 206 -15.52 -59.45 -3.13
C GLN A 206 -16.07 -59.55 -1.71
N GLN A 207 -17.40 -59.58 -1.56
CA GLN A 207 -18.07 -59.69 -0.27
C GLN A 207 -18.45 -61.15 0.07
N SER A 208 -18.16 -62.10 -0.82
CA SER A 208 -18.49 -63.53 -0.68
C SER A 208 -19.96 -63.79 -0.34
N LEU A 209 -20.88 -63.18 -1.10
CA LEU A 209 -22.32 -63.23 -0.84
C LEU A 209 -22.93 -64.57 -1.32
N THR A 210 -23.14 -65.50 -0.39
CA THR A 210 -23.73 -66.82 -0.70
C THR A 210 -25.25 -66.90 -0.47
N SER A 211 -25.88 -65.84 0.02
CA SER A 211 -27.33 -65.78 0.33
C SER A 211 -28.06 -64.90 -0.69
N ILE A 212 -29.21 -65.35 -1.18
CA ILE A 212 -30.00 -64.61 -2.18
C ILE A 212 -30.52 -63.30 -1.60
N ASP A 213 -30.92 -63.25 -0.33
CA ASP A 213 -31.40 -62.02 0.31
C ASP A 213 -30.32 -60.95 0.43
N ALA A 214 -29.07 -61.37 0.66
CA ALA A 214 -27.93 -60.45 0.67
C ALA A 214 -27.67 -59.88 -0.73
N ILE A 215 -27.75 -60.72 -1.77
CA ILE A 215 -27.59 -60.30 -3.17
C ILE A 215 -28.73 -59.38 -3.60
N ARG A 216 -29.99 -59.66 -3.22
CA ARG A 216 -31.12 -58.75 -3.46
C ARG A 216 -30.89 -57.37 -2.84
N SER A 217 -30.39 -57.33 -1.61
CA SER A 217 -30.06 -56.09 -0.91
C SER A 217 -28.95 -55.33 -1.64
N LEU A 218 -27.88 -56.02 -2.04
CA LEU A 218 -26.79 -55.48 -2.87
C LEU A 218 -27.32 -54.87 -4.18
N THR A 219 -28.10 -55.65 -4.94
CA THR A 219 -28.69 -55.21 -6.21
C THR A 219 -29.59 -53.99 -6.01
N GLN A 220 -30.40 -53.96 -4.96
CA GLN A 220 -31.24 -52.81 -4.64
C GLN A 220 -30.41 -51.56 -4.37
N SER A 221 -29.39 -51.65 -3.51
CA SER A 221 -28.55 -50.50 -3.15
C SER A 221 -27.70 -50.00 -4.32
N ILE A 222 -27.08 -50.89 -5.10
CA ILE A 222 -26.37 -50.51 -6.35
C ILE A 222 -27.31 -49.77 -7.31
N ASN A 223 -28.54 -50.27 -7.50
CA ASN A 223 -29.50 -49.63 -8.39
C ASN A 223 -29.99 -48.29 -7.87
N THR A 224 -30.21 -48.14 -6.56
CA THR A 224 -30.53 -46.85 -5.93
C THR A 224 -29.42 -45.83 -6.19
N ILE A 225 -28.15 -46.21 -5.95
CA ILE A 225 -27.00 -45.33 -6.16
C ILE A 225 -26.87 -44.92 -7.62
N ARG A 226 -26.95 -45.88 -8.56
CA ARG A 226 -26.85 -45.60 -9.99
C ARG A 226 -28.01 -44.75 -10.51
N ALA A 227 -29.21 -44.98 -10.03
CA ALA A 227 -30.38 -44.19 -10.40
C ALA A 227 -30.22 -42.75 -9.92
N TYR A 228 -29.78 -42.55 -8.67
CA TYR A 228 -29.50 -41.23 -8.14
C TYR A 228 -28.36 -40.51 -8.87
N ALA A 229 -27.28 -41.22 -9.21
CA ALA A 229 -26.16 -40.67 -9.98
C ALA A 229 -26.56 -40.21 -11.40
N ALA A 230 -27.65 -40.76 -11.95
CA ALA A 230 -28.19 -40.37 -13.24
C ALA A 230 -29.26 -39.26 -13.14
N ASP A 231 -29.93 -39.16 -11.99
CA ASP A 231 -31.00 -38.19 -11.72
C ASP A 231 -31.15 -37.99 -10.19
N ASN A 232 -30.53 -36.92 -9.67
CA ASN A 232 -30.61 -36.55 -8.25
C ASN A 232 -32.01 -36.17 -7.73
N THR A 233 -33.04 -36.15 -8.60
CA THR A 233 -34.42 -36.00 -8.15
C THR A 233 -35.03 -37.30 -7.64
N LEU A 234 -34.33 -38.43 -7.85
CA LEU A 234 -34.69 -39.74 -7.33
C LEU A 234 -34.27 -39.91 -5.86
N THR A 235 -34.51 -41.10 -5.30
CA THR A 235 -34.21 -41.37 -3.89
C THR A 235 -32.71 -41.30 -3.64
N ALA A 236 -32.28 -40.37 -2.80
CA ALA A 236 -30.88 -40.25 -2.40
C ALA A 236 -30.42 -41.51 -1.65
N PRO A 237 -29.25 -42.07 -2.00
CA PRO A 237 -28.65 -43.18 -1.28
C PRO A 237 -28.43 -42.84 0.19
N SER A 238 -28.65 -43.84 1.03
CA SER A 238 -28.35 -43.78 2.46
C SER A 238 -26.96 -44.33 2.76
N VAL A 239 -26.47 -44.12 3.99
CA VAL A 239 -25.25 -44.77 4.48
C VAL A 239 -25.32 -46.29 4.31
N LEU A 240 -26.50 -46.89 4.55
CA LEU A 240 -26.70 -48.33 4.40
C LEU A 240 -26.58 -48.76 2.94
N ASP A 241 -27.04 -47.95 1.99
CA ASP A 241 -26.92 -48.29 0.57
C ASP A 241 -25.46 -48.37 0.14
N TYR A 242 -24.65 -47.38 0.51
CA TYR A 242 -23.21 -47.41 0.25
C TYR A 242 -22.51 -48.60 0.91
N GLN A 243 -22.79 -48.86 2.19
CA GLN A 243 -22.21 -49.99 2.92
C GLN A 243 -22.60 -51.34 2.31
N THR A 244 -23.85 -51.49 1.89
CA THR A 244 -24.35 -52.73 1.24
C THR A 244 -23.73 -52.90 -0.15
N ALA A 245 -23.46 -51.80 -0.86
CA ALA A 245 -22.74 -51.79 -2.13
C ALA A 245 -21.22 -52.01 -1.99
N GLY A 246 -20.70 -52.28 -0.78
CA GLY A 246 -19.27 -52.50 -0.54
C GLY A 246 -18.45 -51.24 -0.32
N ILE A 247 -19.08 -50.06 -0.30
CA ILE A 247 -18.43 -48.77 -0.15
C ILE A 247 -18.31 -48.43 1.34
N SER A 248 -17.09 -48.42 1.84
CA SER A 248 -16.76 -48.11 3.22
C SER A 248 -16.42 -46.63 3.42
N GLY A 249 -16.48 -46.15 4.65
CA GLY A 249 -16.13 -44.76 4.98
C GLY A 249 -17.24 -43.74 4.77
N VAL A 250 -18.40 -44.12 4.23
CA VAL A 250 -19.59 -43.25 4.19
C VAL A 250 -20.28 -43.27 5.56
N ASP A 251 -20.54 -42.08 6.11
CA ASP A 251 -21.22 -41.87 7.38
C ASP A 251 -22.17 -40.66 7.32
N ALA A 252 -22.83 -40.35 8.43
CA ALA A 252 -23.79 -39.23 8.46
C ALA A 252 -23.13 -37.85 8.23
N ALA A 253 -21.82 -37.71 8.45
CA ALA A 253 -21.12 -36.45 8.33
C ALA A 253 -20.72 -36.15 6.88
N ASN A 254 -20.38 -37.18 6.08
CA ASN A 254 -19.98 -37.03 4.67
C ASN A 254 -21.06 -37.43 3.65
N LEU A 255 -22.16 -38.07 4.06
CA LEU A 255 -23.18 -38.62 3.14
C LEU A 255 -23.69 -37.59 2.12
N SER A 256 -23.97 -36.35 2.54
CA SER A 256 -24.48 -35.33 1.63
C SER A 256 -23.46 -34.98 0.54
N GLU A 257 -22.19 -34.91 0.92
CA GLU A 257 -21.10 -34.58 -0.01
C GLU A 257 -20.83 -35.75 -0.96
N VAL A 258 -20.76 -36.98 -0.44
CA VAL A 258 -20.61 -38.19 -1.27
C VAL A 258 -21.77 -38.30 -2.26
N ASN A 259 -23.02 -38.12 -1.82
CA ASN A 259 -24.18 -38.11 -2.71
C ASN A 259 -24.06 -37.02 -3.78
N GLN A 260 -23.74 -35.79 -3.39
CA GLN A 260 -23.57 -34.68 -4.34
C GLN A 260 -22.52 -35.01 -5.39
N GLN A 261 -21.34 -35.48 -4.99
CA GLN A 261 -20.26 -35.80 -5.92
C GLN A 261 -20.57 -37.03 -6.79
N VAL A 262 -21.28 -38.03 -6.28
CA VAL A 262 -21.74 -39.17 -7.07
C VAL A 262 -22.67 -38.74 -8.20
N ASP A 263 -23.57 -37.80 -7.95
CA ASP A 263 -24.44 -37.19 -8.97
C ASP A 263 -23.66 -36.30 -9.94
N GLU A 264 -22.96 -35.28 -9.43
CA GLU A 264 -22.25 -34.29 -10.25
C GLU A 264 -21.20 -34.91 -11.17
N GLN A 265 -20.55 -35.99 -10.72
CA GLN A 265 -19.53 -36.71 -11.48
C GLN A 265 -20.09 -37.97 -12.17
N SER A 266 -21.39 -38.26 -12.04
CA SER A 266 -22.07 -39.42 -12.61
C SER A 266 -21.37 -40.75 -12.33
N LEU A 267 -20.99 -40.98 -11.07
CA LEU A 267 -20.25 -42.17 -10.64
C LEU A 267 -21.20 -43.37 -10.51
N ILE A 268 -20.92 -44.43 -11.26
CA ILE A 268 -21.80 -45.62 -11.36
C ILE A 268 -21.12 -46.95 -11.01
N THR A 269 -19.84 -46.92 -10.61
CA THR A 269 -19.06 -48.09 -10.20
C THR A 269 -18.60 -47.98 -8.74
N VAL A 270 -18.54 -49.09 -8.01
CA VAL A 270 -18.17 -49.12 -6.58
C VAL A 270 -16.76 -48.61 -6.38
N ASN A 271 -15.81 -49.04 -7.22
CA ASN A 271 -14.41 -48.60 -7.12
C ASN A 271 -14.23 -47.09 -7.27
N ALA A 272 -14.96 -46.45 -8.20
CA ALA A 272 -14.87 -45.00 -8.39
C ALA A 272 -15.46 -44.26 -7.17
N MET A 273 -16.57 -44.75 -6.63
CA MET A 273 -17.21 -44.17 -5.45
C MET A 273 -16.42 -44.40 -4.15
N GLN A 274 -15.72 -45.54 -4.01
CA GLN A 274 -14.79 -45.76 -2.90
C GLN A 274 -13.62 -44.78 -2.98
N THR A 275 -13.03 -44.62 -4.17
CA THR A 275 -11.92 -43.67 -4.40
C THR A 275 -12.34 -42.23 -4.09
N LEU A 276 -13.55 -41.83 -4.50
CA LEU A 276 -14.17 -40.56 -4.12
C LEU A 276 -14.32 -40.42 -2.60
N THR A 277 -14.90 -41.43 -1.96
CA THR A 277 -15.17 -41.42 -0.51
C THR A 277 -13.88 -41.30 0.29
N ASP A 278 -12.84 -42.03 -0.09
CA ASP A 278 -11.53 -41.97 0.55
C ASP A 278 -10.93 -40.56 0.44
N SER A 279 -10.96 -39.96 -0.75
CA SER A 279 -10.43 -38.61 -1.00
C SER A 279 -11.19 -37.53 -0.23
N VAL A 280 -12.54 -37.59 -0.23
CA VAL A 280 -13.40 -36.67 0.54
C VAL A 280 -13.11 -36.79 2.04
N ASN A 281 -12.88 -38.01 2.54
CA ASN A 281 -12.57 -38.23 3.94
C ASN A 281 -11.19 -37.73 4.35
N VAL A 282 -10.17 -37.88 3.51
CA VAL A 282 -8.84 -37.30 3.74
C VAL A 282 -8.95 -35.77 3.88
N ILE A 283 -9.61 -35.11 2.92
CA ILE A 283 -9.76 -33.66 2.93
C ILE A 283 -10.54 -33.18 4.17
N ARG A 284 -11.65 -33.84 4.50
CA ARG A 284 -12.46 -33.47 5.66
C ARG A 284 -11.75 -33.73 6.99
N ALA A 285 -10.98 -34.81 7.10
CA ALA A 285 -10.21 -35.12 8.30
C ALA A 285 -9.13 -34.04 8.51
N TYR A 286 -8.43 -33.66 7.44
CA TYR A 286 -7.44 -32.59 7.47
C TYR A 286 -8.06 -31.22 7.80
N ALA A 287 -9.21 -30.89 7.21
CA ALA A 287 -9.94 -29.65 7.51
C ALA A 287 -10.36 -29.54 8.98
N ALA A 288 -10.64 -30.67 9.64
CA ALA A 288 -11.01 -30.71 11.05
C ALA A 288 -9.79 -30.73 11.99
N ASP A 289 -8.65 -31.23 11.51
CA ASP A 289 -7.42 -31.43 12.27
C ASP A 289 -6.22 -31.59 11.30
N ASN A 290 -5.41 -30.54 11.13
CA ASN A 290 -4.21 -30.58 10.29
C ASN A 290 -3.09 -31.53 10.74
N SER A 291 -3.27 -32.26 11.85
CA SER A 291 -2.37 -33.36 12.21
C SER A 291 -2.68 -34.67 11.48
N GLN A 292 -3.79 -34.74 10.75
CA GLN A 292 -4.15 -35.85 9.87
C GLN A 292 -3.35 -35.82 8.55
N ASP A 293 -3.59 -36.81 7.68
CA ASP A 293 -2.93 -36.89 6.38
C ASP A 293 -3.21 -35.63 5.54
N VAL A 294 -2.14 -35.03 5.01
CA VAL A 294 -2.21 -33.81 4.20
C VAL A 294 -2.82 -34.15 2.84
N PRO A 295 -3.90 -33.48 2.39
CA PRO A 295 -4.51 -33.74 1.10
C PRO A 295 -3.53 -33.52 -0.05
N GLU A 296 -3.46 -34.49 -0.94
CA GLU A 296 -2.68 -34.44 -2.16
C GLU A 296 -3.49 -33.82 -3.32
N LEU A 297 -2.80 -33.53 -4.42
CA LEU A 297 -3.46 -33.01 -5.63
C LEU A 297 -4.56 -33.95 -6.14
N SER A 298 -4.33 -35.26 -6.07
CA SER A 298 -5.31 -36.26 -6.50
C SER A 298 -6.59 -36.22 -5.66
N ASP A 299 -6.49 -35.97 -4.35
CA ASP A 299 -7.65 -35.98 -3.47
C ASP A 299 -8.64 -34.89 -3.89
N TYR A 300 -8.15 -33.68 -4.16
CA TYR A 300 -8.98 -32.59 -4.67
C TYR A 300 -9.57 -32.87 -6.05
N GLN A 301 -8.77 -33.42 -6.97
CA GLN A 301 -9.24 -33.75 -8.31
C GLN A 301 -10.34 -34.81 -8.29
N ILE A 302 -10.19 -35.85 -7.46
CA ILE A 302 -11.16 -36.93 -7.27
C ILE A 302 -12.42 -36.39 -6.56
N ALA A 303 -12.26 -35.54 -5.54
CA ALA A 303 -13.37 -34.89 -4.86
C ALA A 303 -14.12 -33.86 -5.72
N GLY A 304 -13.66 -33.60 -6.96
CA GLY A 304 -14.32 -32.68 -7.90
C GLY A 304 -13.95 -31.21 -7.71
N VAL A 305 -12.88 -30.90 -6.97
CA VAL A 305 -12.31 -29.55 -6.83
C VAL A 305 -11.28 -29.32 -7.95
N SER A 306 -11.76 -28.83 -9.10
CA SER A 306 -10.90 -28.50 -10.23
C SER A 306 -10.10 -27.21 -9.99
N GLY A 307 -8.91 -27.10 -10.60
CA GLY A 307 -8.08 -25.89 -10.54
C GLY A 307 -7.07 -25.89 -9.40
N VAL A 308 -7.02 -26.95 -8.59
CA VAL A 308 -5.87 -27.23 -7.71
C VAL A 308 -4.70 -27.71 -8.57
N ASP A 309 -3.51 -27.19 -8.30
CA ASP A 309 -2.25 -27.57 -8.94
C ASP A 309 -1.08 -27.56 -7.95
N SER A 310 0.14 -27.83 -8.42
CA SER A 310 1.34 -27.86 -7.56
C SER A 310 1.64 -26.53 -6.90
N ASP A 311 1.19 -25.43 -7.49
CA ASP A 311 1.61 -24.09 -7.11
C ASP A 311 0.64 -23.50 -6.07
N ASN A 312 -0.64 -23.89 -6.08
CA ASN A 312 -1.68 -23.41 -5.15
C ASN A 312 -2.11 -24.42 -4.07
N ARG A 313 -1.76 -25.70 -4.18
CA ARG A 313 -2.21 -26.74 -3.24
C ARG A 313 -1.87 -26.41 -1.78
N ASP A 314 -0.68 -25.87 -1.52
CA ASP A 314 -0.24 -25.61 -0.15
C ASP A 314 -1.06 -24.49 0.51
N ASP A 315 -1.35 -23.40 -0.22
CA ASP A 315 -2.27 -22.35 0.23
C ASP A 315 -3.70 -22.90 0.42
N ILE A 316 -4.17 -23.76 -0.50
CA ILE A 316 -5.50 -24.38 -0.40
C ILE A 316 -5.59 -25.28 0.82
N ASN A 317 -4.60 -26.13 1.06
CA ASN A 317 -4.53 -26.97 2.26
C ASN A 317 -4.56 -26.10 3.52
N GLN A 318 -3.72 -25.07 3.58
CA GLN A 318 -3.73 -24.13 4.70
C GLN A 318 -5.12 -23.53 4.93
N GLN A 319 -5.79 -23.07 3.87
CA GLN A 319 -7.12 -22.46 3.99
C GLN A 319 -8.22 -23.48 4.35
N VAL A 320 -8.13 -24.71 3.86
CA VAL A 320 -9.06 -25.80 4.20
C VAL A 320 -9.03 -26.11 5.69
N ASP A 321 -7.85 -26.11 6.30
CA ASP A 321 -7.66 -26.26 7.75
C ASP A 321 -8.10 -25.01 8.52
N GLU A 322 -7.50 -23.85 8.22
CA GLU A 322 -7.72 -22.59 8.95
C GLU A 322 -9.19 -22.16 8.96
N GLN A 323 -9.93 -22.46 7.89
CA GLN A 323 -11.35 -22.13 7.76
C GLN A 323 -12.28 -23.33 8.02
N THR A 324 -11.74 -24.52 8.29
CA THR A 324 -12.49 -25.77 8.49
C THR A 324 -13.49 -26.04 7.35
N LEU A 325 -12.99 -26.08 6.11
CA LEU A 325 -13.82 -26.28 4.91
C LEU A 325 -14.20 -27.75 4.73
N LEU A 326 -15.44 -28.09 5.09
CA LEU A 326 -15.94 -29.48 5.08
C LEU A 326 -16.72 -29.88 3.80
N THR A 327 -16.97 -28.95 2.89
CA THR A 327 -17.76 -29.18 1.66
C THR A 327 -16.95 -28.88 0.40
N VAL A 328 -17.18 -29.67 -0.65
CA VAL A 328 -16.50 -29.49 -1.94
C VAL A 328 -16.83 -28.15 -2.56
N ASP A 329 -18.06 -27.67 -2.44
CA ASP A 329 -18.46 -26.37 -2.98
C ASP A 329 -17.69 -25.20 -2.34
N ALA A 330 -17.46 -25.24 -1.02
CA ALA A 330 -16.64 -24.22 -0.35
C ALA A 330 -15.20 -24.25 -0.86
N MET A 331 -14.64 -25.45 -1.09
CA MET A 331 -13.30 -25.61 -1.63
C MET A 331 -13.18 -25.19 -3.10
N ARG A 332 -14.24 -25.39 -3.91
CA ARG A 332 -14.32 -24.86 -5.27
C ARG A 332 -14.34 -23.34 -5.27
N SER A 333 -15.12 -22.71 -4.38
CA SER A 333 -15.12 -21.24 -4.22
C SER A 333 -13.74 -20.73 -3.80
N LEU A 334 -13.11 -21.34 -2.79
CA LEU A 334 -11.74 -21.04 -2.37
C LEU A 334 -10.75 -21.12 -3.53
N THR A 335 -10.74 -22.25 -4.24
CA THR A 335 -9.82 -22.51 -5.35
C THR A 335 -10.02 -21.50 -6.48
N SER A 336 -11.28 -21.18 -6.81
CA SER A 336 -11.61 -20.19 -7.84
C SER A 336 -11.10 -18.81 -7.48
N SER A 337 -11.39 -18.31 -6.27
CA SER A 337 -10.97 -16.98 -5.83
C SER A 337 -9.44 -16.88 -5.69
N LEU A 338 -8.78 -17.90 -5.16
CA LEU A 338 -7.32 -17.94 -5.08
C LEU A 338 -6.67 -17.90 -6.48
N ASN A 339 -7.22 -18.64 -7.45
CA ASN A 339 -6.71 -18.63 -8.82
C ASN A 339 -6.94 -17.28 -9.52
N ILE A 340 -8.04 -16.58 -9.24
CA ILE A 340 -8.28 -15.21 -9.73
C ILE A 340 -7.19 -14.27 -9.18
N ILE A 341 -6.94 -14.31 -7.87
CA ILE A 341 -5.91 -13.46 -7.22
C ILE A 341 -4.52 -13.75 -7.79
N ARG A 342 -4.13 -15.02 -7.90
CA ARG A 342 -2.82 -15.42 -8.41
C ARG A 342 -2.65 -15.08 -9.90
N ALA A 343 -3.69 -15.26 -10.71
CA ALA A 343 -3.64 -14.89 -12.12
C ALA A 343 -3.46 -13.37 -12.28
N TYR A 344 -4.17 -12.57 -11.48
CA TYR A 344 -4.02 -11.12 -11.46
C TYR A 344 -2.64 -10.67 -10.99
N ALA A 345 -2.08 -11.30 -9.95
CA ALA A 345 -0.73 -11.02 -9.43
C ALA A 345 0.39 -11.25 -10.46
N VAL A 346 0.18 -12.17 -11.41
CA VAL A 346 1.14 -12.48 -12.49
C VAL A 346 0.90 -11.58 -13.70
N ASP A 347 -0.36 -11.23 -13.97
CA ASP A 347 -0.78 -10.44 -15.12
C ASP A 347 -2.03 -9.61 -14.76
N ASN A 348 -1.82 -8.32 -14.47
CA ASN A 348 -2.91 -7.40 -14.13
C ASN A 348 -3.91 -7.10 -15.26
N THR A 349 -3.73 -7.70 -16.45
CA THR A 349 -4.75 -7.69 -17.50
C THR A 349 -5.82 -8.78 -17.33
N GLN A 350 -5.61 -9.71 -16.39
CA GLN A 350 -6.61 -10.71 -15.98
C GLN A 350 -7.75 -10.07 -15.17
N ILE A 351 -8.72 -10.87 -14.77
CA ILE A 351 -9.85 -10.42 -13.95
C ILE A 351 -9.32 -9.87 -12.63
N ALA A 352 -9.60 -8.60 -12.35
CA ALA A 352 -9.26 -7.99 -11.06
C ALA A 352 -10.03 -8.67 -9.92
N PRO A 353 -9.35 -9.13 -8.86
CA PRO A 353 -10.00 -9.72 -7.69
C PRO A 353 -10.95 -8.74 -7.02
N SER A 354 -12.07 -9.26 -6.54
CA SER A 354 -13.04 -8.54 -5.73
C SER A 354 -12.73 -8.65 -4.22
N ASP A 355 -13.38 -7.83 -3.41
CA ASP A 355 -13.37 -7.94 -1.95
C ASP A 355 -13.91 -9.30 -1.47
N THR A 356 -14.85 -9.88 -2.22
CA THR A 356 -15.36 -11.23 -1.98
C THR A 356 -14.28 -12.29 -2.22
N ASP A 357 -13.45 -12.15 -3.26
CA ASP A 357 -12.36 -13.10 -3.53
C ASP A 357 -11.35 -13.14 -2.39
N TYR A 358 -10.93 -11.97 -1.90
CA TYR A 358 -10.04 -11.89 -0.73
C TYR A 358 -10.69 -12.45 0.54
N THR A 359 -11.97 -12.18 0.76
CA THR A 359 -12.71 -12.73 1.92
C THR A 359 -12.75 -14.25 1.87
N ILE A 360 -13.02 -14.85 0.71
CA ILE A 360 -13.07 -16.30 0.51
C ILE A 360 -11.72 -16.96 0.79
N VAL A 361 -10.61 -16.35 0.37
CA VAL A 361 -9.26 -16.88 0.65
C VAL A 361 -8.76 -16.54 2.06
N GLY A 362 -9.60 -15.96 2.92
CA GLY A 362 -9.25 -15.68 4.31
C GLY A 362 -8.40 -14.42 4.52
N VAL A 363 -8.40 -13.47 3.59
CA VAL A 363 -7.80 -12.14 3.75
C VAL A 363 -8.87 -11.17 4.23
N SER A 364 -9.02 -11.05 5.54
CA SER A 364 -10.03 -10.19 6.17
C SER A 364 -9.68 -8.70 6.10
N GLY A 365 -10.70 -7.84 6.03
CA GLY A 365 -10.53 -6.38 6.07
C GLY A 365 -10.44 -5.74 4.69
N VAL A 366 -10.51 -6.53 3.61
CA VAL A 366 -10.70 -6.01 2.26
C VAL A 366 -12.15 -5.60 2.06
N ASP A 367 -12.36 -4.39 1.54
CA ASP A 367 -13.68 -3.83 1.25
C ASP A 367 -13.66 -2.98 -0.03
N THR A 368 -14.79 -2.35 -0.35
CA THR A 368 -14.93 -1.52 -1.55
C THR A 368 -14.00 -0.30 -1.57
N ASP A 369 -13.53 0.16 -0.41
CA ASP A 369 -12.70 1.35 -0.29
C ASP A 369 -11.21 1.01 -0.47
N ASN A 370 -10.78 -0.22 -0.15
CA ASN A 370 -9.37 -0.61 -0.20
C ASN A 370 -9.03 -1.74 -1.20
N VAL A 371 -10.00 -2.41 -1.83
CA VAL A 371 -9.72 -3.52 -2.78
C VAL A 371 -8.81 -3.13 -3.93
N SER A 372 -8.91 -1.89 -4.44
CA SER A 372 -8.02 -1.40 -5.51
C SER A 372 -6.58 -1.27 -5.05
N GLU A 373 -6.35 -0.86 -3.80
CA GLU A 373 -5.01 -0.73 -3.22
C GLU A 373 -4.41 -2.12 -3.00
N ILE A 374 -5.17 -3.06 -2.45
CA ILE A 374 -4.69 -4.44 -2.26
C ILE A 374 -4.41 -5.13 -3.59
N ASN A 375 -5.25 -4.95 -4.60
CA ASN A 375 -4.97 -5.43 -5.96
C ASN A 375 -3.66 -4.85 -6.50
N GLN A 376 -3.43 -3.55 -6.33
CA GLN A 376 -2.18 -2.93 -6.73
C GLN A 376 -0.97 -3.53 -5.98
N GLN A 377 -1.08 -3.77 -4.67
CA GLN A 377 0.01 -4.39 -3.91
C GLN A 377 0.28 -5.83 -4.35
N VAL A 378 -0.76 -6.62 -4.60
CA VAL A 378 -0.66 -8.00 -5.08
C VAL A 378 0.03 -8.06 -6.45
N ASP A 379 -0.29 -7.14 -7.36
CA ASP A 379 0.34 -7.02 -8.68
C ASP A 379 1.79 -6.52 -8.59
N GLU A 380 2.00 -5.33 -8.00
CA GLU A 380 3.32 -4.66 -7.93
C GLU A 380 4.38 -5.53 -7.24
N GLN A 381 3.98 -6.32 -6.24
CA GLN A 381 4.87 -7.19 -5.48
C GLN A 381 4.78 -8.67 -5.90
N SER A 382 3.93 -9.01 -6.88
CA SER A 382 3.70 -10.38 -7.36
C SER A 382 3.38 -11.37 -6.22
N ILE A 383 2.41 -11.02 -5.38
CA ILE A 383 2.06 -11.79 -4.17
C ILE A 383 1.19 -12.98 -4.55
N LEU A 384 1.72 -14.20 -4.37
CA LEU A 384 1.03 -15.44 -4.70
C LEU A 384 0.54 -16.25 -3.49
N VAL A 385 1.01 -15.89 -2.29
CA VAL A 385 0.80 -16.63 -1.03
C VAL A 385 -0.17 -15.88 -0.14
N VAL A 386 -1.18 -16.58 0.41
CA VAL A 386 -2.28 -15.95 1.16
C VAL A 386 -1.77 -15.24 2.43
N ASP A 387 -0.84 -15.84 3.16
CA ASP A 387 -0.28 -15.23 4.38
C ASP A 387 0.39 -13.88 4.12
N VAL A 388 1.06 -13.74 2.97
CA VAL A 388 1.69 -12.48 2.57
C VAL A 388 0.62 -11.42 2.26
N MET A 389 -0.50 -11.81 1.65
CA MET A 389 -1.63 -10.89 1.42
C MET A 389 -2.23 -10.41 2.75
N ARG A 390 -2.35 -11.29 3.75
CA ARG A 390 -2.82 -10.92 5.10
C ARG A 390 -1.88 -9.94 5.77
N ASP A 391 -0.57 -10.18 5.67
CA ASP A 391 0.47 -9.29 6.21
C ASP A 391 0.42 -7.89 5.57
N VAL A 392 0.23 -7.82 4.25
CA VAL A 392 0.03 -6.57 3.52
C VAL A 392 -1.24 -5.88 3.96
N MET A 393 -2.37 -6.59 4.01
CA MET A 393 -3.66 -6.03 4.43
C MET A 393 -3.61 -5.49 5.86
N ALA A 394 -2.96 -6.20 6.79
CA ALA A 394 -2.76 -5.72 8.15
C ALA A 394 -1.99 -4.39 8.18
N SER A 395 -0.93 -4.26 7.37
CA SER A 395 -0.13 -3.04 7.27
C SER A 395 -0.93 -1.88 6.66
N VAL A 396 -1.73 -2.15 5.61
CA VAL A 396 -2.66 -1.16 5.03
C VAL A 396 -3.65 -0.67 6.10
N LEU A 397 -4.24 -1.56 6.90
CA LEU A 397 -5.17 -1.17 7.96
C LEU A 397 -4.50 -0.35 9.07
N THR A 398 -3.30 -0.74 9.51
CA THR A 398 -2.51 0.03 10.50
C THR A 398 -2.31 1.47 10.03
N ILE A 399 -1.86 1.64 8.79
CA ILE A 399 -1.67 2.97 8.20
C ILE A 399 -2.97 3.75 8.09
N ARG A 400 -4.03 3.16 7.52
CA ARG A 400 -5.32 3.85 7.33
C ARG A 400 -5.93 4.31 8.65
N THR A 401 -5.91 3.45 9.66
CA THR A 401 -6.46 3.78 10.98
C THR A 401 -5.65 4.88 11.65
N TYR A 402 -4.32 4.78 11.63
CA TYR A 402 -3.44 5.82 12.18
C TYR A 402 -3.52 7.17 11.43
N ALA A 403 -3.63 7.16 10.10
CA ALA A 403 -3.81 8.37 9.30
C ALA A 403 -5.09 9.12 9.67
N SER A 404 -6.15 8.39 10.04
CA SER A 404 -7.42 8.97 10.47
C SER A 404 -7.49 9.36 11.95
N ASP A 405 -6.68 8.72 12.80
CA ASP A 405 -6.67 8.89 14.24
C ASP A 405 -5.28 8.52 14.82
N ASN A 406 -4.46 9.53 15.12
CA ASN A 406 -3.13 9.34 15.72
C ASN A 406 -3.11 8.81 17.15
N THR A 407 -4.27 8.52 17.75
CA THR A 407 -4.32 7.76 19.01
C THR A 407 -4.20 6.26 18.80
N GLN A 408 -4.36 5.78 17.55
CA GLN A 408 -4.11 4.40 17.16
C GLN A 408 -2.60 4.09 17.12
N ALA A 409 -2.26 2.81 16.95
CA ALA A 409 -0.87 2.37 16.84
C ALA A 409 -0.21 3.02 15.61
N ALA A 410 0.93 3.70 15.82
CA ALA A 410 1.70 4.27 14.73
C ALA A 410 2.34 3.16 13.89
N PRO A 411 2.38 3.30 12.54
CA PRO A 411 3.06 2.36 11.67
C PRO A 411 4.52 2.17 12.07
N GLU A 412 4.97 0.93 12.09
CA GLU A 412 6.35 0.55 12.33
C GLU A 412 7.11 0.37 11.01
N LEU A 413 8.45 0.30 11.06
CA LEU A 413 9.28 0.07 9.87
C LEU A 413 8.88 -1.20 9.09
N ALA A 414 8.39 -2.23 9.81
CA ALA A 414 7.93 -3.47 9.22
C ALA A 414 6.69 -3.26 8.32
N ASP A 415 5.78 -2.36 8.70
CA ASP A 415 4.56 -2.08 7.92
C ASP A 415 4.93 -1.47 6.55
N PHE A 416 5.82 -0.48 6.53
CA PHE A 416 6.31 0.12 5.28
C PHE A 416 7.05 -0.91 4.40
N THR A 417 7.82 -1.81 5.03
CA THR A 417 8.55 -2.86 4.31
C THR A 417 7.60 -3.86 3.65
N LYS A 418 6.54 -4.28 4.35
CA LYS A 418 5.49 -5.18 3.80
C LYS A 418 4.74 -4.54 2.63
N LEU A 419 4.61 -3.21 2.61
CA LEU A 419 3.98 -2.45 1.54
C LEU A 419 4.95 -2.07 0.40
N GLY A 420 6.18 -2.61 0.42
CA GLY A 420 7.20 -2.30 -0.58
C GLY A 420 7.65 -0.83 -0.59
N ILE A 421 7.39 -0.06 0.47
CA ILE A 421 7.82 1.34 0.59
C ILE A 421 9.27 1.36 1.06
N SER A 422 10.19 1.60 0.13
CA SER A 422 11.61 1.76 0.43
C SER A 422 11.95 3.18 0.89
N GLY A 423 13.07 3.32 1.61
CA GLY A 423 13.57 4.63 2.06
C GLY A 423 13.00 5.10 3.40
N VAL A 424 12.20 4.29 4.09
CA VAL A 424 11.87 4.49 5.51
C VAL A 424 12.95 3.85 6.37
N ASP A 425 13.47 4.59 7.35
CA ASP A 425 14.51 4.20 8.28
C ASP A 425 14.24 4.76 9.68
N ALA A 426 15.00 4.33 10.69
CA ALA A 426 14.79 4.81 12.06
C ALA A 426 14.91 6.35 12.20
N PRO A 427 15.86 7.04 11.53
CA PRO A 427 15.91 8.50 11.52
C PRO A 427 14.67 9.22 10.96
N ASN A 428 14.01 8.69 9.94
CA ASN A 428 12.89 9.39 9.29
C ASN A 428 11.48 8.88 9.66
N LEU A 429 11.37 7.71 10.28
CA LEU A 429 10.09 7.06 10.63
C LEU A 429 9.14 7.98 11.40
N ALA A 430 9.62 8.69 12.42
CA ALA A 430 8.79 9.56 13.23
C ALA A 430 8.22 10.74 12.41
N ALA A 431 9.02 11.33 11.53
CA ALA A 431 8.58 12.43 10.68
C ALA A 431 7.59 11.96 9.60
N ILE A 432 7.80 10.76 9.03
CA ILE A 432 6.87 10.16 8.08
C ILE A 432 5.53 9.88 8.75
N ASN A 433 5.53 9.25 9.93
CA ASN A 433 4.30 9.01 10.70
C ASN A 433 3.60 10.31 11.09
N GLU A 434 4.35 11.35 11.46
CA GLU A 434 3.75 12.65 11.74
C GLU A 434 3.04 13.21 10.50
N GLN A 435 3.66 13.13 9.31
CA GLN A 435 3.05 13.60 8.07
C GLN A 435 1.87 12.73 7.60
N ILE A 436 1.92 11.41 7.76
CA ILE A 436 0.79 10.52 7.49
C ILE A 436 -0.46 10.98 8.24
N ASN A 437 -0.32 11.33 9.52
CA ASN A 437 -1.43 11.84 10.31
C ASN A 437 -1.80 13.29 9.93
N LEU A 438 -0.84 14.21 9.84
CA LEU A 438 -1.13 15.62 9.57
C LEU A 438 -1.81 15.86 8.21
N GLN A 439 -1.49 15.02 7.22
CA GLN A 439 -2.02 15.10 5.87
C GLN A 439 -3.11 14.04 5.59
N THR A 440 -3.44 13.18 6.56
CA THR A 440 -4.40 12.07 6.43
C THR A 440 -4.08 11.16 5.24
N LEU A 441 -2.81 10.73 5.10
CA LEU A 441 -2.37 9.88 4.00
C LEU A 441 -2.76 8.42 4.25
N ASP A 442 -3.84 7.97 3.63
CA ASP A 442 -4.43 6.65 3.86
C ASP A 442 -4.22 5.66 2.69
N THR A 443 -3.40 6.01 1.70
CA THR A 443 -3.05 5.15 0.54
C THR A 443 -1.55 4.90 0.48
N VAL A 444 -1.14 3.72 -0.01
CA VAL A 444 0.29 3.36 -0.10
C VAL A 444 1.01 4.28 -1.06
N ASN A 445 0.36 4.64 -2.18
CA ASN A 445 0.97 5.51 -3.19
C ASN A 445 1.24 6.94 -2.66
N ALA A 446 0.31 7.53 -1.90
CA ALA A 446 0.53 8.86 -1.31
C ALA A 446 1.71 8.85 -0.32
N ILE A 447 1.85 7.79 0.46
CA ILE A 447 2.96 7.62 1.39
C ILE A 447 4.27 7.39 0.65
N ARG A 448 4.26 6.63 -0.46
CA ARG A 448 5.43 6.43 -1.31
C ARG A 448 5.93 7.77 -1.87
N THR A 449 5.03 8.66 -2.29
CA THR A 449 5.37 10.02 -2.71
C THR A 449 5.99 10.83 -1.57
N LEU A 450 5.36 10.87 -0.39
CA LEU A 450 5.89 11.52 0.81
C LEU A 450 7.32 11.06 1.14
N VAL A 451 7.53 9.74 1.18
CA VAL A 451 8.84 9.14 1.53
C VAL A 451 9.90 9.46 0.48
N SER A 452 9.54 9.38 -0.80
CA SER A 452 10.46 9.71 -1.91
C SER A 452 10.92 11.16 -1.81
N SER A 453 9.99 12.12 -1.72
CA SER A 453 10.30 13.54 -1.65
C SER A 453 11.05 13.92 -0.38
N PHE A 454 10.71 13.34 0.76
CA PHE A 454 11.46 13.61 1.99
C PHE A 454 12.90 13.10 1.92
N ASN A 455 13.14 11.97 1.25
CA ASN A 455 14.49 11.45 1.04
C ASN A 455 15.29 12.30 0.04
N VAL A 456 14.67 12.87 -1.00
CA VAL A 456 15.33 13.83 -1.91
C VAL A 456 15.81 15.05 -1.12
N ILE A 457 14.92 15.67 -0.33
CA ILE A 457 15.25 16.83 0.51
C ILE A 457 16.37 16.51 1.49
N ARG A 458 16.28 15.38 2.20
CA ARG A 458 17.29 14.99 3.21
C ARG A 458 18.65 14.68 2.58
N ALA A 459 18.66 14.07 1.39
CA ALA A 459 19.89 13.77 0.66
C ALA A 459 20.56 15.06 0.18
N PHE A 460 19.78 15.99 -0.39
CA PHE A 460 20.28 17.30 -0.82
C PHE A 460 20.82 18.14 0.35
N ALA A 461 20.11 18.18 1.48
CA ALA A 461 20.56 18.88 2.70
C ALA A 461 21.88 18.34 3.28
N ALA A 462 22.20 17.06 3.02
CA ALA A 462 23.44 16.43 3.48
C ALA A 462 24.58 16.55 2.45
N ASP A 463 24.25 16.64 1.16
CA ASP A 463 25.17 16.69 0.04
C ASP A 463 24.48 17.38 -1.16
N ASN A 464 24.81 18.64 -1.41
CA ASN A 464 24.24 19.42 -2.51
C ASN A 464 24.66 18.97 -3.92
N SER A 465 25.42 17.88 -4.05
CA SER A 465 25.63 17.19 -5.33
C SER A 465 24.50 16.21 -5.69
N GLN A 466 23.60 15.93 -4.74
CA GLN A 466 22.38 15.16 -4.96
C GLN A 466 21.33 15.99 -5.73
N PRO A 467 20.28 15.36 -6.30
CA PRO A 467 19.23 16.09 -7.01
C PRO A 467 18.59 17.20 -6.15
N GLU A 468 18.48 18.40 -6.72
CA GLU A 468 17.82 19.53 -6.06
C GLU A 468 16.33 19.24 -5.81
N PRO A 469 15.80 19.52 -4.61
CA PRO A 469 14.38 19.42 -4.33
C PRO A 469 13.57 20.37 -5.21
N SER A 470 12.44 19.87 -5.70
CA SER A 470 11.47 20.62 -6.48
C SER A 470 10.37 21.23 -5.61
N VAL A 471 9.54 22.11 -6.19
CA VAL A 471 8.31 22.60 -5.50
C VAL A 471 7.40 21.44 -5.09
N SER A 472 7.31 20.38 -5.92
CA SER A 472 6.51 19.19 -5.58
C SER A 472 7.06 18.54 -4.31
N ASP A 473 8.38 18.37 -4.22
CA ASP A 473 8.99 17.69 -3.08
C ASP A 473 8.65 18.35 -1.75
N TYR A 474 8.68 19.69 -1.71
CA TYR A 474 8.25 20.43 -0.51
C TYR A 474 6.74 20.27 -0.24
N SER A 475 5.90 20.35 -1.27
CA SER A 475 4.46 20.17 -1.09
C SER A 475 4.08 18.74 -0.64
N ASP A 476 4.76 17.72 -1.15
CA ASP A 476 4.53 16.30 -0.84
C ASP A 476 4.91 15.96 0.62
N VAL A 477 5.87 16.70 1.20
CA VAL A 477 6.20 16.60 2.64
C VAL A 477 5.39 17.56 3.52
N GLY A 478 4.35 18.20 2.98
CA GLY A 478 3.45 19.08 3.73
C GLY A 478 4.07 20.44 4.08
N ILE A 479 5.01 20.94 3.26
CA ILE A 479 5.59 22.28 3.39
C ILE A 479 4.96 23.18 2.32
N ALA A 480 4.06 24.05 2.76
CA ALA A 480 3.42 25.04 1.90
C ALA A 480 4.29 26.31 1.76
N GLY A 481 3.99 27.11 0.74
CA GLY A 481 4.64 28.41 0.53
C GLY A 481 5.98 28.34 -0.22
N VAL A 482 6.37 27.19 -0.76
CA VAL A 482 7.47 27.10 -1.74
C VAL A 482 6.88 27.21 -3.15
N ASP A 483 7.45 28.10 -3.96
CA ASP A 483 7.05 28.34 -5.35
C ASP A 483 8.27 28.57 -6.24
N SER A 484 8.07 28.84 -7.53
CA SER A 484 9.16 29.09 -8.48
C SER A 484 10.04 30.28 -8.11
N ASP A 485 9.50 31.24 -7.36
CA ASP A 485 10.15 32.51 -7.11
C ASP A 485 11.06 32.42 -5.87
N ASN A 486 10.76 31.52 -4.92
CA ASN A 486 11.58 31.30 -3.73
C ASN A 486 12.34 29.96 -3.69
N LEU A 487 12.06 29.00 -4.58
CA LEU A 487 12.64 27.66 -4.55
C LEU A 487 14.17 27.64 -4.43
N ALA A 488 14.87 28.45 -5.24
CA ALA A 488 16.33 28.49 -5.24
C ALA A 488 16.91 28.92 -3.88
N GLN A 489 16.28 29.91 -3.26
CA GLN A 489 16.67 30.42 -1.95
C GLN A 489 16.34 29.44 -0.83
N ILE A 490 15.19 28.75 -0.92
CA ILE A 490 14.85 27.69 0.03
C ILE A 490 15.83 26.52 -0.07
N ASN A 491 16.15 26.05 -1.29
CA ASN A 491 17.16 25.01 -1.50
C ASN A 491 18.52 25.45 -0.96
N GLN A 492 18.95 26.69 -1.23
CA GLN A 492 20.18 27.24 -0.65
C GLN A 492 20.17 27.16 0.88
N GLN A 493 19.09 27.55 1.55
CA GLN A 493 19.01 27.48 3.01
C GLN A 493 18.94 26.05 3.54
N VAL A 494 18.29 25.12 2.83
CA VAL A 494 18.27 23.70 3.18
C VAL A 494 19.67 23.09 3.17
N ASP A 495 20.50 23.46 2.19
CA ASP A 495 21.91 23.06 2.10
C ASP A 495 22.78 23.74 3.17
N GLU A 496 22.83 25.08 3.17
CA GLU A 496 23.71 25.87 4.03
C GLU A 496 23.47 25.61 5.53
N GLN A 497 22.23 25.33 5.91
CA GLN A 497 21.84 25.05 7.30
C GLN A 497 21.68 23.54 7.59
N SER A 498 21.93 22.68 6.60
CA SER A 498 21.80 21.21 6.69
C SER A 498 20.46 20.76 7.28
N LEU A 499 19.37 21.29 6.73
CA LEU A 499 18.01 21.07 7.26
C LEU A 499 17.48 19.69 6.87
N ILE A 500 17.59 18.73 7.79
CA ILE A 500 17.14 17.35 7.59
C ILE A 500 15.77 17.03 8.20
N THR A 501 15.11 18.01 8.83
CA THR A 501 13.80 17.82 9.49
C THR A 501 12.72 18.65 8.82
N ILE A 502 11.52 18.09 8.66
CA ILE A 502 10.38 18.77 8.03
C ILE A 502 10.02 20.06 8.78
N SER A 503 10.03 20.03 10.13
CA SER A 503 9.72 21.22 10.94
C SER A 503 10.74 22.35 10.70
N GLY A 504 12.05 22.04 10.74
CA GLY A 504 13.08 23.06 10.53
C GLY A 504 12.98 23.72 9.15
N ILE A 505 12.71 22.92 8.12
CA ILE A 505 12.52 23.46 6.76
C ILE A 505 11.26 24.33 6.71
N ARG A 506 10.15 23.90 7.32
CA ARG A 506 8.90 24.67 7.38
C ARG A 506 9.12 26.02 8.06
N ASP A 507 9.88 26.06 9.15
CA ASP A 507 10.20 27.30 9.86
C ASP A 507 10.99 28.26 8.96
N VAL A 508 11.99 27.76 8.23
CA VAL A 508 12.76 28.55 7.25
C VAL A 508 11.88 29.08 6.14
N VAL A 509 11.04 28.24 5.53
CA VAL A 509 10.12 28.67 4.46
C VAL A 509 9.19 29.77 4.94
N ASN A 510 8.63 29.63 6.15
CA ASN A 510 7.75 30.65 6.74
C ASN A 510 8.48 31.99 6.93
N SER A 511 9.65 31.99 7.56
CA SER A 511 10.40 33.23 7.83
C SER A 511 10.95 33.88 6.55
N VAL A 512 11.45 33.09 5.59
CA VAL A 512 11.87 33.61 4.28
C VAL A 512 10.70 34.29 3.56
N ASN A 513 9.49 33.70 3.60
CA ASN A 513 8.31 34.28 2.98
C ASN A 513 7.81 35.54 3.68
N VAL A 514 7.88 35.61 5.02
CA VAL A 514 7.59 36.84 5.77
C VAL A 514 8.52 37.97 5.32
N ILE A 515 9.83 37.69 5.24
CA ILE A 515 10.81 38.72 4.83
C ILE A 515 10.59 39.16 3.39
N ARG A 516 10.40 38.22 2.45
CA ARG A 516 10.14 38.54 1.03
C ARG A 516 8.84 39.33 0.82
N ALA A 517 7.78 38.96 1.54
CA ALA A 517 6.51 39.67 1.48
C ALA A 517 6.68 41.12 1.93
N TYR A 518 7.37 41.34 3.05
CA TYR A 518 7.65 42.68 3.56
C TYR A 518 8.63 43.48 2.67
N ALA A 519 9.63 42.83 2.09
CA ALA A 519 10.54 43.45 1.12
C ALA A 519 9.78 44.01 -0.09
N SER A 520 8.74 43.30 -0.54
CA SER A 520 7.91 43.70 -1.68
C SER A 520 6.83 44.73 -1.31
N ASP A 521 6.30 44.65 -0.09
CA ASP A 521 5.18 45.47 0.40
C ASP A 521 5.29 45.65 1.92
N ASN A 522 5.68 46.84 2.38
CA ASN A 522 5.83 47.15 3.80
C ASN A 522 4.51 47.23 4.58
N SER A 523 3.35 47.05 3.93
CA SER A 523 2.08 46.87 4.63
C SER A 523 1.90 45.44 5.16
N GLN A 524 2.74 44.49 4.74
CA GLN A 524 2.79 43.14 5.26
C GLN A 524 3.41 43.09 6.66
N THR A 525 3.35 41.93 7.32
CA THR A 525 3.95 41.72 8.64
C THR A 525 5.44 42.03 8.61
N ALA A 526 5.88 43.00 9.42
CA ALA A 526 7.29 43.32 9.56
C ALA A 526 8.08 42.13 10.14
N PRO A 527 9.20 41.72 9.51
CA PRO A 527 10.04 40.65 10.01
C PRO A 527 10.56 40.95 11.41
N GLN A 528 10.62 39.92 12.22
CA GLN A 528 11.18 39.96 13.58
C GLN A 528 12.62 39.43 13.58
N ILE A 529 13.35 39.66 14.68
CA ILE A 529 14.71 39.12 14.87
C ILE A 529 14.74 37.60 14.64
N THR A 530 13.71 36.89 15.09
CA THR A 530 13.59 35.45 14.91
C THR A 530 13.43 35.04 13.45
N ASP A 531 12.76 35.85 12.61
CA ASP A 531 12.60 35.54 11.19
C ASP A 531 13.94 35.57 10.47
N TYR A 532 14.73 36.62 10.72
CA TYR A 532 16.09 36.73 10.19
C TYR A 532 16.99 35.59 10.70
N ALA A 533 16.94 35.29 12.00
CA ALA A 533 17.75 34.22 12.57
C ALA A 533 17.42 32.84 11.98
N ILE A 534 16.13 32.51 11.84
CA ILE A 534 15.66 31.26 11.21
C ILE A 534 16.05 31.22 9.74
N ALA A 535 15.90 32.33 9.01
CA ALA A 535 16.29 32.44 7.61
C ALA A 535 17.82 32.45 7.38
N GLY A 536 18.64 32.32 8.43
CA GLY A 536 20.09 32.24 8.33
C GLY A 536 20.81 33.60 8.23
N VAL A 537 20.15 34.70 8.62
CA VAL A 537 20.74 36.05 8.72
C VAL A 537 21.12 36.32 10.18
N SER A 538 22.40 36.19 10.49
CA SER A 538 22.95 36.49 11.82
C SER A 538 23.26 37.96 12.00
N GLY A 539 23.28 38.43 13.25
CA GLY A 539 23.68 39.81 13.59
C GLY A 539 22.53 40.81 13.54
N VAL A 540 21.29 40.37 13.36
CA VAL A 540 20.09 41.20 13.59
C VAL A 540 19.78 41.20 15.09
N ASP A 541 19.59 42.38 15.66
CA ASP A 541 19.26 42.58 17.06
C ASP A 541 18.25 43.73 17.24
N ALA A 542 17.91 44.06 18.48
CA ALA A 542 16.93 45.11 18.77
C ALA A 542 17.38 46.51 18.33
N ASP A 543 18.70 46.73 18.22
CA ASP A 543 19.26 48.04 17.94
C ASP A 543 19.28 48.31 16.43
N ASN A 544 19.45 47.29 15.59
CA ASN A 544 19.52 47.42 14.13
C ASN A 544 18.26 46.95 13.36
N LEU A 545 17.30 46.26 14.00
CA LEU A 545 16.12 45.70 13.32
C LEU A 545 15.32 46.74 12.51
N ALA A 546 15.14 47.96 13.05
CA ALA A 546 14.36 49.00 12.38
C ALA A 546 15.02 49.45 11.08
N ASP A 547 16.33 49.69 11.10
CA ASP A 547 17.11 50.06 9.92
C ASP A 547 17.14 48.90 8.91
N ILE A 548 17.34 47.66 9.37
CA ILE A 548 17.36 46.48 8.49
C ILE A 548 16.00 46.29 7.80
N ASN A 549 14.89 46.35 8.54
CA ASN A 549 13.55 46.25 7.95
C ASN A 549 13.32 47.39 6.94
N ALA A 550 13.66 48.63 7.29
CA ALA A 550 13.53 49.75 6.36
C ALA A 550 14.31 49.49 5.06
N GLN A 551 15.56 49.04 5.17
CA GLN A 551 16.41 48.77 4.00
C GLN A 551 15.96 47.56 3.18
N VAL A 552 15.49 46.49 3.83
CA VAL A 552 14.94 45.32 3.12
C VAL A 552 13.76 45.71 2.23
N ASN A 553 12.90 46.63 2.67
CA ASN A 553 11.80 47.15 1.86
C ASN A 553 12.26 48.19 0.83
N GLU A 554 13.01 49.21 1.25
CA GLU A 554 13.47 50.31 0.36
C GLU A 554 14.29 49.80 -0.82
N GLN A 555 15.10 48.77 -0.59
CA GLN A 555 15.95 48.16 -1.62
C GLN A 555 15.30 46.93 -2.27
N THR A 556 14.13 46.48 -1.80
CA THR A 556 13.43 45.26 -2.27
C THR A 556 14.35 44.03 -2.24
N LEU A 557 14.97 43.77 -1.09
CA LEU A 557 15.92 42.65 -0.92
C LEU A 557 15.15 41.33 -0.79
N LEU A 558 15.15 40.53 -1.86
CA LEU A 558 14.38 39.29 -1.93
C LEU A 558 15.20 38.07 -1.52
N THR A 559 16.54 38.14 -1.56
CA THR A 559 17.43 37.00 -1.27
C THR A 559 18.09 37.09 0.11
N ILE A 560 18.39 35.94 0.74
CA ILE A 560 19.03 35.90 2.05
C ILE A 560 20.45 36.49 1.99
N ASP A 561 21.18 36.28 0.89
CA ASP A 561 22.54 36.82 0.75
C ASP A 561 22.58 38.34 0.67
N GLU A 562 21.59 38.97 0.03
CA GLU A 562 21.43 40.43 0.07
C GLU A 562 21.19 40.93 1.50
N MET A 563 20.35 40.23 2.27
CA MET A 563 20.09 40.59 3.67
C MET A 563 21.31 40.39 4.56
N ARG A 564 22.09 39.32 4.35
CA ARG A 564 23.37 39.11 5.04
C ARG A 564 24.35 40.23 4.73
N THR A 565 24.43 40.64 3.46
CA THR A 565 25.28 41.75 3.00
C THR A 565 24.90 43.06 3.67
N LEU A 566 23.60 43.42 3.63
CA LEU A 566 23.05 44.57 4.34
C LEU A 566 23.37 44.53 5.84
N THR A 567 23.06 43.41 6.50
CA THR A 567 23.21 43.27 7.96
C THR A 567 24.67 43.39 8.39
N ASN A 568 25.59 42.75 7.64
CA ASN A 568 27.03 42.82 7.92
C ASN A 568 27.54 44.26 7.78
N SER A 569 27.22 44.94 6.68
CA SER A 569 27.69 46.31 6.44
C SER A 569 27.09 47.31 7.44
N LEU A 570 25.81 47.19 7.78
CA LEU A 570 25.20 48.03 8.80
C LEU A 570 25.82 47.81 10.19
N ASN A 571 26.15 46.56 10.53
CA ASN A 571 26.84 46.26 11.78
C ASN A 571 28.28 46.83 11.82
N VAL A 572 28.99 46.84 10.69
CA VAL A 572 30.30 47.51 10.59
C VAL A 572 30.16 49.01 10.86
N ILE A 573 29.20 49.68 10.22
CA ILE A 573 28.93 51.12 10.42
C ILE A 573 28.60 51.43 11.88
N ARG A 574 27.65 50.68 12.46
CA ARG A 574 27.20 50.91 13.84
C ARG A 574 28.29 50.63 14.85
N THR A 575 29.08 49.57 14.67
CA THR A 575 30.18 49.25 15.59
C THR A 575 31.23 50.34 15.54
N TYR A 576 31.58 50.84 14.35
CA TYR A 576 32.53 51.94 14.20
C TYR A 576 32.03 53.26 14.79
N ALA A 577 30.74 53.58 14.62
CA ALA A 577 30.11 54.76 15.22
C ALA A 577 30.12 54.75 16.76
N GLN A 578 30.18 53.57 17.37
CA GLN A 578 30.26 53.41 18.83
C GLN A 578 31.69 53.32 19.35
N ASP A 579 32.60 52.77 18.55
CA ASP A 579 34.01 52.54 18.89
C ASP A 579 34.89 52.66 17.65
N ASN A 580 35.58 53.78 17.51
CA ASN A 580 36.50 54.04 16.40
C ASN A 580 37.77 53.18 16.38
N THR A 581 37.95 52.27 17.35
CA THR A 581 38.96 51.22 17.27
C THR A 581 38.50 50.02 16.44
N ALA A 582 37.20 49.93 16.14
CA ALA A 582 36.65 48.95 15.21
C ALA A 582 37.08 49.22 13.75
N PRO A 583 36.96 48.24 12.84
CA PRO A 583 37.24 48.46 11.42
C PRO A 583 36.40 49.61 10.86
N ALA A 584 37.06 50.58 10.23
CA ALA A 584 36.40 51.70 9.58
C ALA A 584 35.53 51.19 8.41
N PRO A 585 34.28 51.67 8.25
CA PRO A 585 33.42 51.31 7.14
C PRO A 585 34.04 51.69 5.80
N SER A 586 33.85 50.83 4.81
CA SER A 586 34.17 51.11 3.41
C SER A 586 33.01 51.84 2.72
N ASP A 587 33.27 52.39 1.54
CA ASP A 587 32.22 52.93 0.66
C ASP A 587 31.18 51.85 0.30
N ALA A 588 31.62 50.60 0.12
CA ALA A 588 30.72 49.47 -0.10
C ALA A 588 29.79 49.22 1.10
N ASP A 589 30.25 49.43 2.33
CA ASP A 589 29.40 49.24 3.52
C ASP A 589 28.24 50.24 3.55
N TYR A 590 28.53 51.51 3.24
CA TYR A 590 27.49 52.53 3.11
C TYR A 590 26.52 52.22 1.97
N VAL A 591 27.03 51.82 0.80
CA VAL A 591 26.19 51.47 -0.35
C VAL A 591 25.27 50.29 -0.03
N ASN A 592 25.78 49.22 0.59
CA ASN A 592 24.98 48.07 1.00
C ASN A 592 23.93 48.43 2.07
N ALA A 593 24.23 49.39 2.94
CA ALA A 593 23.28 49.95 3.90
C ALA A 593 22.27 50.94 3.27
N GLY A 594 22.27 51.09 1.94
CA GLY A 594 21.36 51.98 1.21
C GLY A 594 21.73 53.47 1.31
N ILE A 595 22.98 53.78 1.64
CA ILE A 595 23.51 55.15 1.75
C ILE A 595 24.32 55.44 0.47
N ALA A 596 23.66 56.09 -0.49
CA ALA A 596 24.28 56.46 -1.76
C ALA A 596 25.23 57.65 -1.62
N ALA A 597 25.99 57.93 -2.69
CA ALA A 597 26.92 59.06 -2.79
C ALA A 597 28.10 59.05 -1.80
N VAL A 598 28.39 57.91 -1.16
CA VAL A 598 29.66 57.68 -0.46
C VAL A 598 30.69 57.13 -1.43
N ASP A 599 31.83 57.79 -1.55
CA ASP A 599 32.93 57.44 -2.43
C ASP A 599 34.29 57.71 -1.77
N LEU A 600 35.37 57.37 -2.46
CA LEU A 600 36.74 57.57 -1.94
C LEU A 600 37.08 59.04 -1.62
N PHE A 601 36.33 60.01 -2.14
CA PHE A 601 36.59 61.42 -1.89
C PHE A 601 35.93 61.92 -0.60
N ASN A 602 34.76 61.42 -0.21
CA ASN A 602 34.09 61.83 1.05
C ASN A 602 34.14 60.77 2.17
N LEU A 603 34.57 59.53 1.90
CA LEU A 603 34.57 58.45 2.87
C LEU A 603 35.26 58.80 4.20
N ALA A 604 36.40 59.51 4.14
CA ALA A 604 37.14 59.90 5.33
C ALA A 604 36.37 60.93 6.19
N ASP A 605 35.76 61.94 5.56
CA ASP A 605 34.94 62.93 6.27
C ASP A 605 33.68 62.28 6.84
N ILE A 606 33.02 61.39 6.08
CA ILE A 606 31.82 60.67 6.52
C ILE A 606 32.15 59.75 7.70
N ASN A 607 33.17 58.91 7.61
CA ASN A 607 33.61 58.06 8.72
C ASN A 607 33.94 58.90 9.96
N GLN A 608 34.69 59.99 9.81
CA GLN A 608 34.98 60.89 10.91
C GLN A 608 33.70 61.42 11.57
N GLN A 609 32.71 61.84 10.79
CA GLN A 609 31.46 62.36 11.34
C GLN A 609 30.56 61.27 11.94
N VAL A 610 30.52 60.06 11.35
CA VAL A 610 29.80 58.91 11.90
C VAL A 610 30.34 58.53 13.29
N ASP A 611 31.66 58.57 13.48
CA ASP A 611 32.31 58.38 14.79
C ASP A 611 32.04 59.57 15.73
N GLU A 612 32.46 60.78 15.35
CA GLU A 612 32.41 61.97 16.21
C GLU A 612 30.99 62.29 16.71
N GLN A 613 29.97 61.98 15.91
CA GLN A 613 28.57 62.24 16.23
C GLN A 613 27.81 60.98 16.68
N SER A 614 28.48 59.82 16.71
CA SER A 614 27.88 58.51 17.04
C SER A 614 26.60 58.23 16.23
N LEU A 615 26.66 58.39 14.91
CA LEU A 615 25.51 58.21 14.02
C LEU A 615 25.21 56.72 13.83
N LEU A 616 24.11 56.25 14.42
CA LEU A 616 23.71 54.84 14.38
C LEU A 616 22.62 54.54 13.34
N ALA A 617 21.73 55.49 13.08
CA ALA A 617 20.60 55.31 12.18
C ALA A 617 21.00 55.62 10.72
N VAL A 618 20.50 54.83 9.78
CA VAL A 618 20.79 55.01 8.35
C VAL A 618 20.39 56.40 7.87
N GLU A 619 19.23 56.90 8.33
CA GLU A 619 18.69 58.20 7.91
C GLU A 619 19.52 59.39 8.37
N ASP A 620 20.11 59.32 9.57
CA ASP A 620 21.00 60.37 10.08
C ASP A 620 22.27 60.46 9.22
N ILE A 621 22.80 59.29 8.81
CA ILE A 621 23.96 59.22 7.94
C ILE A 621 23.62 59.70 6.52
N ARG A 622 22.43 59.37 5.99
CA ARG A 622 21.96 59.92 4.69
C ARG A 622 21.87 61.44 4.72
N THR A 623 21.35 62.00 5.81
CA THR A 623 21.27 63.45 6.02
C THR A 623 22.67 64.07 6.04
N LEU A 624 23.62 63.45 6.75
CA LEU A 624 25.04 63.82 6.73
C LEU A 624 25.62 63.84 5.31
N VAL A 625 25.44 62.75 4.57
CA VAL A 625 25.98 62.60 3.21
C VAL A 625 25.36 63.61 2.24
N ALA A 626 24.05 63.87 2.36
CA ALA A 626 23.36 64.86 1.53
C ALA A 626 23.89 66.27 1.76
N SER A 627 24.02 66.71 3.01
CA SER A 627 24.57 68.04 3.33
C SER A 627 26.04 68.18 2.90
N LEU A 628 26.86 67.14 3.10
CA LEU A 628 28.24 67.14 2.62
C LEU A 628 28.30 67.22 1.09
N THR A 629 27.39 66.53 0.39
CA THR A 629 27.29 66.59 -1.07
C THR A 629 26.91 67.99 -1.55
N THR A 630 25.95 68.66 -0.90
CA THR A 630 25.56 70.05 -1.20
C THR A 630 26.76 71.00 -1.06
N ILE A 631 27.49 70.93 0.06
CA ILE A 631 28.66 71.75 0.32
C ILE A 631 29.74 71.54 -0.75
N ARG A 632 30.06 70.29 -1.07
CA ARG A 632 31.10 69.97 -2.06
C ARG A 632 30.70 70.36 -3.47
N ALA A 633 29.42 70.23 -3.82
CA ALA A 633 28.91 70.67 -5.11
C ALA A 633 29.06 72.20 -5.27
N TYR A 634 28.73 72.95 -4.21
CA TYR A 634 28.90 74.41 -4.20
C TYR A 634 30.38 74.83 -4.22
N ALA A 635 31.25 74.13 -3.49
CA ALA A 635 32.70 74.37 -3.49
C ALA A 635 33.35 74.15 -4.86
N ALA A 636 32.77 73.26 -5.68
CA ALA A 636 33.24 72.96 -7.03
C ALA A 636 32.63 73.91 -8.08
N ASP A 637 31.40 74.35 -7.88
CA ASP A 637 30.64 75.21 -8.78
C ASP A 637 29.63 76.06 -8.00
N ASN A 638 29.93 77.35 -7.81
CA ASN A 638 29.08 78.29 -7.09
C ASN A 638 27.77 78.66 -7.79
N THR A 639 27.51 78.11 -8.99
CA THR A 639 26.18 78.19 -9.61
C THR A 639 25.19 77.19 -9.01
N GLN A 640 25.68 76.21 -8.22
CA GLN A 640 24.88 75.27 -7.46
C GLN A 640 24.20 75.96 -6.27
N ALA A 641 23.25 75.26 -5.63
CA ALA A 641 22.59 75.78 -4.43
C ALA A 641 23.62 76.06 -3.33
N ALA A 642 23.59 77.28 -2.80
CA ALA A 642 24.44 77.65 -1.68
C ALA A 642 24.05 76.84 -0.43
N PRO A 643 25.03 76.29 0.32
CA PRO A 643 24.75 75.54 1.54
C PRO A 643 23.96 76.36 2.55
N GLU A 644 22.98 75.72 3.18
CA GLU A 644 22.19 76.31 4.25
C GLU A 644 22.92 76.17 5.60
N LEU A 645 22.46 76.91 6.61
CA LEU A 645 23.01 76.78 7.97
C LEU A 645 22.94 75.34 8.50
N SER A 646 21.84 74.64 8.20
CA SER A 646 21.67 73.24 8.57
C SER A 646 22.72 72.34 7.95
N ASP A 647 23.16 72.60 6.71
CA ASP A 647 24.17 71.76 6.06
C ASP A 647 25.48 71.74 6.83
N TYR A 648 25.98 72.91 7.23
CA TYR A 648 27.18 73.03 8.05
C TYR A 648 27.01 72.40 9.42
N GLN A 649 25.84 72.57 10.04
CA GLN A 649 25.55 71.99 11.36
C GLN A 649 25.53 70.46 11.30
N ILE A 650 24.90 69.88 10.28
CA ILE A 650 24.79 68.44 10.03
C ILE A 650 26.18 67.82 9.80
N VAL A 651 27.05 68.47 8.99
CA VAL A 651 28.42 67.96 8.75
C VAL A 651 29.39 68.27 9.89
N GLY A 652 28.90 68.76 11.04
CA GLY A 652 29.70 68.99 12.24
C GLY A 652 30.55 70.26 12.23
N VAL A 653 30.27 71.24 11.35
CA VAL A 653 30.87 72.57 11.34
C VAL A 653 29.99 73.53 12.17
N SER A 654 29.83 73.21 13.46
CA SER A 654 28.87 73.85 14.38
C SER A 654 29.15 75.33 14.69
N ALA A 655 30.35 75.82 14.37
CA ALA A 655 30.73 77.22 14.54
C ALA A 655 30.16 78.14 13.45
N VAL A 656 29.49 77.59 12.42
CA VAL A 656 28.69 78.38 11.47
C VAL A 656 27.36 78.76 12.13
N ASP A 657 27.00 80.04 12.02
CA ASP A 657 25.76 80.61 12.52
C ASP A 657 25.13 81.56 11.47
N THR A 658 23.97 82.14 11.78
CA THR A 658 23.30 83.08 10.87
C THR A 658 24.11 84.34 10.57
N GLY A 659 25.04 84.70 11.46
CA GLY A 659 25.89 85.86 11.30
C GLY A 659 27.01 85.62 10.29
N ASN A 660 27.61 84.43 10.29
CA ASN A 660 28.79 84.11 9.45
C ASN A 660 28.49 83.25 8.21
N LEU A 661 27.27 82.73 8.03
CA LEU A 661 26.90 81.82 6.93
C LEU A 661 27.27 82.36 5.53
N ALA A 662 26.99 83.63 5.25
CA ALA A 662 27.26 84.21 3.93
C ALA A 662 28.77 84.26 3.62
N GLU A 663 29.58 84.62 4.62
CA GLU A 663 31.03 84.64 4.49
C GLU A 663 31.58 83.21 4.40
N MET A 664 31.05 82.27 5.20
CA MET A 664 31.45 80.87 5.11
C MET A 664 31.17 80.28 3.72
N ASN A 665 29.98 80.53 3.15
CA ASN A 665 29.67 80.12 1.78
C ASN A 665 30.66 80.73 0.78
N GLN A 666 30.94 82.03 0.89
CA GLN A 666 31.96 82.67 0.05
C GLN A 666 33.32 81.98 0.18
N GLN A 667 33.75 81.61 1.39
CA GLN A 667 35.01 80.90 1.58
C GLN A 667 34.98 79.47 1.03
N VAL A 668 33.86 78.75 1.12
CA VAL A 668 33.70 77.41 0.53
C VAL A 668 33.92 77.45 -0.98
N ASP A 669 33.38 78.46 -1.66
CA ASP A 669 33.59 78.72 -3.09
C ASP A 669 35.04 79.17 -3.38
N GLU A 670 35.47 80.29 -2.80
CA GLU A 670 36.77 80.93 -3.12
C GLU A 670 37.97 80.01 -2.85
N GLN A 671 37.89 79.16 -1.83
CA GLN A 671 38.97 78.24 -1.43
C GLN A 671 38.72 76.78 -1.83
N SER A 672 37.60 76.47 -2.48
CA SER A 672 37.16 75.10 -2.79
C SER A 672 37.23 74.17 -1.57
N LEU A 673 36.58 74.57 -0.46
CA LEU A 673 36.61 73.83 0.79
C LEU A 673 35.73 72.57 0.69
N ILE A 674 36.37 71.41 0.52
CA ILE A 674 35.70 70.13 0.30
C ILE A 674 35.81 69.13 1.46
N THR A 675 36.52 69.48 2.55
CA THR A 675 36.68 68.63 3.75
C THR A 675 36.16 69.35 5.01
N VAL A 676 35.64 68.58 5.96
CA VAL A 676 35.01 69.14 7.18
C VAL A 676 36.03 69.87 8.05
N ASN A 677 37.24 69.32 8.20
CA ASN A 677 38.28 69.93 9.03
C ASN A 677 38.80 71.27 8.47
N ASN A 678 38.88 71.41 7.15
CA ASN A 678 39.25 72.69 6.54
C ASN A 678 38.15 73.72 6.81
N MET A 679 36.88 73.36 6.65
CA MET A 679 35.76 74.25 6.97
C MET A 679 35.74 74.69 8.44
N ARG A 680 35.98 73.75 9.37
CA ARG A 680 36.11 74.05 10.81
C ARG A 680 37.24 75.04 11.09
N THR A 681 38.38 74.89 10.40
CA THR A 681 39.53 75.79 10.53
C THR A 681 39.20 77.20 10.03
N VAL A 682 38.58 77.31 8.85
CA VAL A 682 38.20 78.61 8.26
C VAL A 682 37.16 79.32 9.12
N VAL A 683 36.09 78.64 9.53
CA VAL A 683 35.04 79.29 10.34
C VAL A 683 35.54 79.72 11.72
N ALA A 684 36.45 78.96 12.33
CA ALA A 684 37.05 79.34 13.62
C ALA A 684 37.80 80.67 13.49
N SER A 685 38.64 80.81 12.46
CA SER A 685 39.38 82.04 12.18
C SER A 685 38.47 83.20 11.74
N LEU A 686 37.43 82.94 10.93
CA LEU A 686 36.39 83.94 10.61
C LEU A 686 35.74 84.48 11.88
N ASN A 687 35.39 83.60 12.83
CA ASN A 687 34.75 84.00 14.08
C ASN A 687 35.69 84.81 14.98
N VAL A 688 37.00 84.48 15.03
CA VAL A 688 37.99 85.30 15.75
C VAL A 688 38.05 86.71 15.16
N ILE A 689 38.20 86.82 13.84
CA ILE A 689 38.27 88.11 13.14
C ILE A 689 36.99 88.94 13.38
N ARG A 690 35.82 88.34 13.20
CA ARG A 690 34.54 89.01 13.38
C ARG A 690 34.29 89.43 14.83
N ALA A 691 34.61 88.58 15.79
CA ALA A 691 34.46 88.89 17.21
C ALA A 691 35.34 90.09 17.59
N TYR A 692 36.58 90.12 17.09
CA TYR A 692 37.50 91.24 17.31
C TYR A 692 37.04 92.53 16.59
N ALA A 693 36.53 92.44 15.37
CA ALA A 693 35.98 93.58 14.62
C ALA A 693 34.77 94.22 15.32
N ALA A 694 33.97 93.41 16.03
CA ALA A 694 32.83 93.89 16.80
C ALA A 694 33.23 94.43 18.19
N ASP A 695 34.28 93.88 18.79
CA ASP A 695 34.76 94.19 20.14
C ASP A 695 36.24 93.81 20.29
N ASN A 696 37.13 94.81 20.29
CA ASN A 696 38.57 94.60 20.45
C ASN A 696 39.03 94.04 21.80
N THR A 697 38.11 93.82 22.75
CA THR A 697 38.41 93.08 23.98
C THR A 697 38.40 91.56 23.78
N GLN A 698 37.95 91.08 22.62
CA GLN A 698 38.00 89.67 22.22
C GLN A 698 39.42 89.25 21.79
N THR A 699 39.60 87.96 21.48
CA THR A 699 40.87 87.41 21.01
C THR A 699 41.36 88.16 19.78
N THR A 700 42.56 88.75 19.86
CA THR A 700 43.19 89.45 18.74
C THR A 700 43.53 88.45 17.62
N PRO A 701 43.12 88.72 16.36
CA PRO A 701 43.44 87.84 15.24
C PRO A 701 44.94 87.68 15.03
N GLU A 702 45.37 86.43 14.86
CA GLU A 702 46.77 86.09 14.57
C GLU A 702 46.98 85.91 13.07
N LEU A 703 48.25 85.83 12.64
CA LEU A 703 48.59 85.63 11.23
C LEU A 703 47.90 84.40 10.62
N SER A 704 47.78 83.31 11.39
CA SER A 704 47.08 82.11 10.95
C SER A 704 45.61 82.35 10.66
N ASP A 705 44.94 83.27 11.36
CA ASP A 705 43.52 83.53 11.11
C ASP A 705 43.29 84.12 9.73
N PHE A 706 44.11 85.09 9.35
CA PHE A 706 44.09 85.69 8.03
C PHE A 706 44.44 84.67 6.94
N VAL A 707 45.46 83.84 7.17
CA VAL A 707 45.87 82.81 6.20
C VAL A 707 44.77 81.77 6.00
N ASN A 708 44.13 81.31 7.07
CA ASN A 708 43.02 80.34 7.02
C ASN A 708 41.80 80.91 6.27
N THR A 709 41.55 82.21 6.32
CA THR A 709 40.47 82.88 5.57
C THR A 709 40.91 83.34 4.16
N GLY A 710 42.03 82.82 3.65
CA GLY A 710 42.51 83.12 2.29
C GLY A 710 43.14 84.52 2.10
N ILE A 711 43.44 85.25 3.18
CA ILE A 711 44.10 86.56 3.12
C ILE A 711 45.62 86.34 3.24
N THR A 712 46.27 86.17 2.08
CA THR A 712 47.67 85.69 1.99
C THR A 712 48.75 86.77 2.15
N ASN A 713 48.38 88.05 2.12
CA ASN A 713 49.33 89.18 2.17
C ASN A 713 49.41 89.85 3.56
N VAL A 714 48.92 89.18 4.60
CA VAL A 714 49.20 89.57 5.99
C VAL A 714 50.57 89.02 6.38
N THR A 715 51.38 89.84 7.03
CA THR A 715 52.74 89.53 7.50
C THR A 715 52.89 90.00 8.94
N ALA A 716 53.92 89.55 9.64
CA ALA A 716 54.20 90.02 11.00
C ALA A 716 54.36 91.56 11.07
N ASP A 717 54.82 92.18 9.98
CA ASP A 717 55.12 93.60 9.95
C ASP A 717 53.86 94.46 9.80
N ASN A 718 52.81 93.97 9.13
CA ASN A 718 51.56 94.71 8.86
C ASN A 718 50.35 94.26 9.69
N LEU A 719 50.47 93.14 10.42
CA LEU A 719 49.40 92.54 11.22
C LEU A 719 48.80 93.53 12.25
N ALA A 720 49.64 94.34 12.89
CA ALA A 720 49.19 95.31 13.89
C ALA A 720 48.32 96.41 13.26
N ASP A 721 48.76 97.00 12.14
CA ASP A 721 47.99 98.01 11.41
C ASP A 721 46.65 97.42 10.91
N ILE A 722 46.68 96.19 10.38
CA ILE A 722 45.49 95.51 9.87
C ILE A 722 44.50 95.22 10.99
N ASN A 723 44.94 94.66 12.12
CA ASN A 723 44.08 94.42 13.28
C ASN A 723 43.50 95.73 13.82
N GLN A 724 44.32 96.78 13.95
CA GLN A 724 43.83 98.09 14.38
C GLN A 724 42.72 98.60 13.45
N GLN A 725 42.91 98.50 12.14
CA GLN A 725 41.91 98.96 11.17
C GLN A 725 40.65 98.08 11.12
N ILE A 726 40.77 96.77 11.37
CA ILE A 726 39.63 95.86 11.50
C ILE A 726 38.72 96.30 12.65
N ASP A 727 39.29 96.66 13.79
CA ASP A 727 38.56 97.19 14.94
C ASP A 727 37.99 98.59 14.66
N GLU A 728 38.86 99.55 14.30
CA GLU A 728 38.48 100.96 14.11
C GLU A 728 37.38 101.16 13.06
N GLN A 729 37.37 100.31 12.03
CA GLN A 729 36.40 100.37 10.94
C GLN A 729 35.31 99.27 11.03
N SER A 730 35.37 98.42 12.06
CA SER A 730 34.48 97.27 12.26
C SER A 730 34.37 96.37 11.02
N LEU A 731 35.52 96.00 10.43
CA LEU A 731 35.57 95.18 9.22
C LEU A 731 35.35 93.71 9.55
N ASP A 732 34.17 93.19 9.22
CA ASP A 732 33.74 91.84 9.57
C ASP A 732 33.62 90.88 8.37
N THR A 733 34.03 91.31 7.17
CA THR A 733 34.01 90.52 5.93
C THR A 733 35.41 90.35 5.35
N VAL A 734 35.70 89.18 4.77
CA VAL A 734 37.04 88.87 4.24
C VAL A 734 37.41 89.81 3.10
N ASN A 735 36.46 90.18 2.25
CA ASN A 735 36.70 91.11 1.13
C ASN A 735 37.10 92.51 1.59
N ALA A 736 36.45 93.05 2.61
CA ALA A 736 36.82 94.35 3.16
C ALA A 736 38.24 94.32 3.74
N ILE A 737 38.57 93.25 4.46
CA ILE A 737 39.89 93.05 5.05
C ILE A 737 40.95 92.81 3.96
N ARG A 738 40.62 92.13 2.87
CA ARG A 738 41.51 91.91 1.73
C ARG A 738 41.82 93.23 0.99
N ALA A 739 40.82 94.08 0.81
CA ALA A 739 41.00 95.42 0.26
C ALA A 739 41.87 96.29 1.19
N LEU A 740 41.57 96.30 2.48
CA LEU A 740 42.39 96.94 3.52
C LEU A 740 43.85 96.46 3.46
N THR A 741 44.05 95.15 3.47
CA THR A 741 45.38 94.52 3.44
C THR A 741 46.13 94.93 2.17
N THR A 742 45.46 94.97 1.02
CA THR A 742 46.06 95.39 -0.25
C THR A 742 46.50 96.84 -0.19
N SER A 743 45.63 97.75 0.25
CA SER A 743 45.95 99.17 0.32
C SER A 743 47.03 99.49 1.35
N ILE A 744 46.99 98.88 2.54
CA ILE A 744 48.08 98.99 3.53
C ILE A 744 49.39 98.50 2.93
N ASN A 745 49.39 97.37 2.21
CA ASN A 745 50.60 96.86 1.57
C ASN A 745 51.10 97.75 0.43
N THR A 746 50.23 98.37 -0.37
CA THR A 746 50.61 99.36 -1.40
C THR A 746 51.31 100.55 -0.76
N ILE A 747 50.71 101.12 0.29
CA ILE A 747 51.28 102.25 1.05
C ILE A 747 52.65 101.88 1.62
N ARG A 748 52.74 100.73 2.29
CA ARG A 748 53.99 100.28 2.93
C ARG A 748 55.08 99.95 1.91
N SER A 749 54.72 99.34 0.78
CA SER A 749 55.67 98.99 -0.28
C SER A 749 56.24 100.25 -0.93
N PHE A 750 55.40 101.25 -1.18
CA PHE A 750 55.84 102.56 -1.69
C PHE A 750 56.69 103.34 -0.68
N ALA A 751 56.31 103.32 0.61
CA ALA A 751 57.10 103.93 1.68
C ALA A 751 58.50 103.29 1.83
N ALA A 752 58.63 102.00 1.55
CA ALA A 752 59.90 101.28 1.60
C ALA A 752 60.73 101.47 0.31
N ASP A 753 60.08 101.61 -0.84
CA ASP A 753 60.69 101.73 -2.16
C ASP A 753 59.77 102.49 -3.12
N ASN A 754 60.09 103.75 -3.41
CA ASN A 754 59.30 104.61 -4.31
C ASN A 754 59.33 104.21 -5.78
N SER A 755 60.04 103.13 -6.14
CA SER A 755 59.91 102.51 -7.46
C SER A 755 58.65 101.62 -7.58
N GLN A 756 57.99 101.31 -6.45
CA GLN A 756 56.70 100.64 -6.41
C GLN A 756 55.55 101.60 -6.82
N PRO A 757 54.36 101.08 -7.18
CA PRO A 757 53.21 101.92 -7.51
C PRO A 757 52.89 102.91 -6.37
N ALA A 758 52.78 104.20 -6.71
CA ALA A 758 52.39 105.21 -5.73
C ALA A 758 50.94 104.96 -5.26
N PRO A 759 50.66 105.05 -3.94
CA PRO A 759 49.31 104.84 -3.41
C PRO A 759 48.33 105.84 -4.00
N GLU A 760 47.14 105.36 -4.35
CA GLU A 760 46.04 106.19 -4.82
C GLU A 760 45.23 106.73 -3.64
N LEU A 761 44.37 107.72 -3.88
CA LEU A 761 43.47 108.25 -2.85
C LEU A 761 42.63 107.11 -2.20
N SER A 762 42.19 106.14 -3.00
CA SER A 762 41.44 104.99 -2.52
C SER A 762 42.24 104.11 -1.56
N ASP A 763 43.57 104.05 -1.68
CA ASP A 763 44.39 103.23 -0.77
C ASP A 763 44.42 103.81 0.63
N TYR A 764 44.64 105.13 0.75
CA TYR A 764 44.61 105.81 2.05
C TYR A 764 43.22 105.77 2.68
N LEU A 765 42.16 105.97 1.89
CA LEU A 765 40.78 105.90 2.40
C LEU A 765 40.42 104.50 2.88
N THR A 766 40.81 103.45 2.15
CA THR A 766 40.57 102.04 2.55
C THR A 766 41.40 101.67 3.78
N ALA A 767 42.61 102.24 3.93
CA ALA A 767 43.45 102.11 5.12
C ALA A 767 42.97 102.95 6.33
N GLY A 768 41.80 103.61 6.25
CA GLY A 768 41.23 104.39 7.35
C GLY A 768 41.89 105.76 7.57
N ILE A 769 42.62 106.28 6.57
CA ILE A 769 43.28 107.59 6.61
C ILE A 769 42.39 108.61 5.87
N THR A 770 41.36 109.10 6.55
CA THR A 770 40.28 109.92 5.96
C THR A 770 40.68 111.34 5.60
N ASP A 771 41.80 111.84 6.14
CA ASP A 771 42.30 113.19 5.88
C ASP A 771 43.06 113.30 4.54
N VAL A 772 43.21 112.22 3.78
CA VAL A 772 43.73 112.30 2.40
C VAL A 772 42.62 112.73 1.44
N SER A 773 42.93 113.68 0.57
CA SER A 773 42.06 114.20 -0.48
C SER A 773 42.84 114.33 -1.79
N ALA A 774 42.14 114.53 -2.91
CA ALA A 774 42.79 114.76 -4.20
C ALA A 774 43.73 115.98 -4.20
N ALA A 775 43.53 116.93 -3.28
CA ALA A 775 44.35 118.14 -3.18
C ALA A 775 45.70 117.91 -2.48
N ASN A 776 45.76 116.99 -1.50
CA ASN A 776 46.96 116.75 -0.69
C ASN A 776 47.63 115.38 -0.97
N LEU A 777 47.05 114.53 -1.82
CA LEU A 777 47.56 113.19 -2.13
C LEU A 777 49.03 113.20 -2.60
N ALA A 778 49.42 114.16 -3.45
CA ALA A 778 50.78 114.23 -3.96
C ALA A 778 51.79 114.57 -2.84
N ASP A 779 51.43 115.49 -1.96
CA ASP A 779 52.26 115.90 -0.82
C ASP A 779 52.35 114.76 0.21
N ILE A 780 51.25 114.06 0.47
CA ILE A 780 51.21 112.91 1.38
C ILE A 780 52.05 111.76 0.81
N ASN A 781 51.90 111.41 -0.46
CA ASN A 781 52.74 110.39 -1.10
C ASN A 781 54.22 110.76 -1.00
N GLN A 782 54.58 112.01 -1.31
CA GLN A 782 55.97 112.46 -1.17
C GLN A 782 56.50 112.28 0.26
N GLN A 783 55.70 112.64 1.27
CA GLN A 783 56.12 112.53 2.67
C GLN A 783 56.16 111.08 3.18
N VAL A 784 55.24 110.22 2.73
CA VAL A 784 55.23 108.78 3.04
C VAL A 784 56.50 108.11 2.52
N ASP A 785 56.97 108.47 1.33
CA ASP A 785 58.26 108.04 0.77
C ASP A 785 59.45 108.64 1.54
N GLU A 786 59.54 109.98 1.61
CA GLU A 786 60.71 110.68 2.19
C GLU A 786 60.99 110.29 3.65
N GLN A 787 59.95 109.97 4.41
CA GLN A 787 60.06 109.56 5.82
C GLN A 787 59.94 108.05 6.02
N SER A 788 59.74 107.28 4.94
CA SER A 788 59.49 105.83 4.98
C SER A 788 58.40 105.43 5.98
N LEU A 789 57.29 106.19 6.00
CA LEU A 789 56.19 105.97 6.94
C LEU A 789 55.46 104.69 6.56
N ASN A 790 55.61 103.66 7.38
CA ASN A 790 55.07 102.32 7.13
C ASN A 790 54.05 101.86 8.18
N VAL A 791 53.65 102.76 9.09
CA VAL A 791 52.63 102.55 10.13
C VAL A 791 51.45 103.47 9.85
N VAL A 792 50.22 102.96 9.90
CA VAL A 792 49.01 103.71 9.50
C VAL A 792 48.80 104.97 10.34
N ASP A 793 49.04 104.89 11.66
CA ASP A 793 48.87 106.02 12.59
C ASP A 793 49.85 107.17 12.34
N ASP A 794 51.09 106.86 11.95
CA ASP A 794 52.08 107.89 11.63
C ASP A 794 51.66 108.67 10.37
N ILE A 795 51.16 107.95 9.36
CA ILE A 795 50.65 108.54 8.12
C ILE A 795 49.37 109.33 8.38
N ARG A 796 48.50 108.85 9.26
CA ARG A 796 47.28 109.56 9.67
C ARG A 796 47.62 110.89 10.35
N THR A 797 48.56 110.87 11.30
CA THR A 797 49.04 112.07 11.98
C THR A 797 49.63 113.08 10.98
N LEU A 798 50.40 112.60 10.01
CA LEU A 798 50.93 113.40 8.92
C LEU A 798 49.80 114.02 8.06
N ALA A 799 48.83 113.20 7.62
CA ALA A 799 47.71 113.65 6.79
C ALA A 799 46.86 114.73 7.49
N THR A 800 46.56 114.57 8.78
CA THR A 800 45.88 115.59 9.59
C THR A 800 46.68 116.89 9.72
N SER A 801 48.02 116.81 9.73
CA SER A 801 48.88 118.00 9.84
C SER A 801 49.06 118.80 8.54
N LEU A 802 48.81 118.15 7.39
CA LEU A 802 48.94 118.74 6.06
C LEU A 802 47.60 119.29 5.52
N ASN A 803 46.47 118.87 6.11
CA ASN A 803 45.16 119.52 5.97
C ASN A 803 45.02 120.73 6.89
#